data_AF-A0A090RT27-F1
#
_entry.id   AF-A0A090RT27-F1
#
_cell.length_a   1.000
_cell.length_b   1.000
_cell.length_c   1.000
_cell.angle_alpha   90.00
_cell.angle_beta   90.00
_cell.angle_gamma   90.00
#
_symmetry.space_group_name_H-M   'P 1'
#
loop_
_entity.id
_entity.type
_entity.pdbx_description
1 polymer ?
#
loop_
_entity_poly.entity_id
_entity_poly.type
_entity_poly.pdbx_seq_one_letter_code
_entity_poly.pdbx_strand_id
1 'polypeptide(L)'
;MLAMLGVVVSDSILLLFVFWELTTLTSYLLIGFNHEKEQSRKNALQSLIVTGAGGLALLAGLILLGQAAGSFQLSVIISEQAVIAQAPIYHASMVLVMLGALTKSAQFPFHFWLPNAMAAPTPVSAYLHSSTMVKAGIFLLALLSPVYSESDLWFYTLTTVGGFTALWCALLAVRQTDLKLMLAYSTNVVLGMLVLLLGIGSELALVSAFLLIIAHAFYKAALFMVVGNIDKATGTRDIRLLRGLKSVLVISLIAAAIAALSKSGIPPFMGFLSKEYMYKALLEVNTWVLLVLLVVNALMVSLAMSLIFKPFLSSKPQDSQEKRAAVAKPVETSFMLWIPPAILALGSIALPVLALGWLNSNIIAPGVQTVSPDLLIGDVKLWQGINLPLILSGLTLGLGVLFYKLSGRAQTWWDRDGVTMPVADTVFHRFMASLVGVAKWQTNLLQHKKLGGYVLTSFGVLAILLVSHISLGNVNWSSGVAELRYFEIVIAAVMIASALLCIVATSRLLAVASLGGIGFMTTLVFMLYSAPDVAKTLLLVETLLVVFVALLMRHLPLFSTVPKHPRRRRALHAVVAIFIGFAVTMLLVTITSQPVDTSLSQFFAEQSVPGGHGRNIVNVILVDFRAFDTFGEVVVVGYRGAISRKSSQLKYS
;
A
#
# COMPACT_ATOMS: atom_id res chain seq x y z
N MET A 1 -15.85 -1.78 -16.10
CA MET A 1 -15.62 -1.73 -17.56
C MET A 1 -14.80 -0.52 -17.96
N LEU A 2 -15.31 0.72 -17.80
CA LEU A 2 -14.59 1.95 -18.18
C LEU A 2 -13.18 2.03 -17.60
N ALA A 3 -13.01 1.68 -16.31
CA ALA A 3 -11.69 1.62 -15.69
C ALA A 3 -10.71 0.71 -16.44
N MET A 4 -11.15 -0.46 -16.90
CA MET A 4 -10.29 -1.40 -17.62
C MET A 4 -9.98 -0.93 -19.04
N LEU A 5 -10.95 -0.30 -19.73
CA LEU A 5 -10.70 0.33 -21.03
C LEU A 5 -9.68 1.45 -20.89
N GLY A 6 -9.80 2.27 -19.84
CA GLY A 6 -8.84 3.30 -19.50
C GLY A 6 -7.43 2.75 -19.27
N VAL A 7 -7.28 1.66 -18.52
CA VAL A 7 -5.96 1.00 -18.34
C VAL A 7 -5.34 0.60 -19.68
N VAL A 8 -6.14 0.07 -20.61
CA VAL A 8 -5.64 -0.49 -21.88
C VAL A 8 -5.33 0.60 -22.93
N VAL A 9 -6.10 1.68 -22.96
CA VAL A 9 -6.01 2.72 -24.01
C VAL A 9 -5.12 3.91 -23.60
N SER A 10 -4.70 3.99 -22.33
CA SER A 10 -3.90 5.12 -21.85
C SER A 10 -2.47 5.09 -22.37
N ASP A 11 -2.06 6.16 -23.07
CA ASP A 11 -0.65 6.42 -23.38
C ASP A 11 0.08 7.10 -22.19
N SER A 12 -0.60 7.89 -21.37
CA SER A 12 0.02 8.44 -20.15
C SER A 12 0.07 7.41 -19.04
N ILE A 13 1.26 7.15 -18.48
CA ILE A 13 1.42 6.18 -17.38
C ILE A 13 0.73 6.63 -16.08
N LEU A 14 0.60 7.95 -15.87
CA LEU A 14 -0.14 8.50 -14.72
C LEU A 14 -1.65 8.30 -14.89
N LEU A 15 -2.17 8.48 -16.11
CA LEU A 15 -3.57 8.19 -16.41
C LEU A 15 -3.86 6.69 -16.31
N LEU A 16 -2.94 5.84 -16.80
CA LEU A 16 -2.99 4.39 -16.61
C LEU A 16 -3.10 4.05 -15.12
N PHE A 17 -2.29 4.68 -14.26
CA PHE A 17 -2.36 4.50 -12.81
C PHE A 17 -3.71 4.93 -12.21
N VAL A 18 -4.27 6.06 -12.62
CA VAL A 18 -5.60 6.50 -12.17
C VAL A 18 -6.64 5.44 -12.49
N PHE A 19 -6.65 4.92 -13.71
CA PHE A 19 -7.56 3.86 -14.11
C PHE A 19 -7.26 2.54 -13.41
N TRP A 20 -5.99 2.23 -13.16
CA TRP A 20 -5.56 1.07 -12.39
C TRP A 20 -6.18 1.08 -10.98
N GLU A 21 -6.11 2.20 -10.26
CA GLU A 21 -6.76 2.32 -8.95
C GLU A 21 -8.29 2.34 -9.05
N LEU A 22 -8.86 2.91 -10.12
CA LEU A 22 -10.29 2.82 -10.35
C LEU A 22 -10.75 1.36 -10.50
N THR A 23 -9.94 0.48 -11.10
CA THR A 23 -10.22 -0.96 -11.12
C THR A 23 -10.13 -1.58 -9.72
N THR A 24 -9.17 -1.14 -8.89
CA THR A 24 -9.05 -1.56 -7.47
C THR A 24 -10.33 -1.23 -6.71
N LEU A 25 -10.74 0.04 -6.72
CA LEU A 25 -11.91 0.53 -5.98
C LEU A 25 -13.20 -0.11 -6.46
N THR A 26 -13.41 -0.22 -7.77
CA THR A 26 -14.62 -0.86 -8.31
C THR A 26 -14.65 -2.36 -8.00
N SER A 27 -13.52 -3.06 -8.04
CA SER A 27 -13.45 -4.47 -7.64
C SER A 27 -13.75 -4.68 -6.15
N TYR A 28 -13.28 -3.78 -5.28
CA TYR A 28 -13.58 -3.80 -3.85
C TYR A 28 -15.09 -3.74 -3.59
N LEU A 29 -15.79 -2.81 -4.26
CA LEU A 29 -17.24 -2.66 -4.14
C LEU A 29 -17.98 -3.91 -4.66
N LEU A 30 -17.52 -4.49 -5.78
CA LEU A 30 -18.13 -5.69 -6.37
C LEU A 30 -17.91 -6.96 -5.54
N ILE A 31 -16.75 -7.12 -4.91
CA ILE A 31 -16.48 -8.23 -3.96
C ILE A 31 -17.30 -8.04 -2.68
N GLY A 32 -17.44 -6.78 -2.24
CA GLY A 32 -18.24 -6.38 -1.09
C GLY A 32 -19.74 -6.32 -1.33
N PHE A 33 -20.26 -6.80 -2.48
CA PHE A 33 -21.68 -6.65 -2.84
C PHE A 33 -22.62 -7.15 -1.74
N ASN A 34 -22.34 -8.33 -1.17
CA ASN A 34 -23.08 -8.90 -0.04
C ASN A 34 -22.55 -8.36 1.31
N HIS A 35 -22.49 -7.03 1.45
CA HIS A 35 -21.85 -6.31 2.55
C HIS A 35 -22.42 -6.61 3.94
N GLU A 36 -23.63 -7.15 4.05
CA GLU A 36 -24.19 -7.61 5.33
C GLU A 36 -23.40 -8.79 5.93
N LYS A 37 -22.79 -9.63 5.08
CA LYS A 37 -21.97 -10.77 5.52
C LYS A 37 -20.57 -10.31 5.91
N GLU A 38 -20.18 -10.57 7.16
CA GLU A 38 -18.85 -10.21 7.68
C GLU A 38 -17.71 -10.76 6.82
N GLN A 39 -17.82 -12.00 6.36
CA GLN A 39 -16.81 -12.61 5.50
C GLN A 39 -16.65 -11.86 4.16
N SER A 40 -17.74 -11.37 3.57
CA SER A 40 -17.67 -10.61 2.31
C SER A 40 -16.93 -9.30 2.51
N ARG A 41 -17.17 -8.60 3.64
CA ARG A 41 -16.46 -7.37 4.01
C ARG A 41 -14.97 -7.62 4.22
N LYS A 42 -14.62 -8.68 4.96
CA LYS A 42 -13.22 -9.06 5.21
C LYS A 42 -12.49 -9.40 3.91
N ASN A 43 -13.10 -10.19 3.03
CA ASN A 43 -12.52 -10.58 1.74
C ASN A 43 -12.35 -9.36 0.82
N ALA A 44 -13.34 -8.46 0.77
CA ALA A 44 -13.24 -7.22 0.00
C ALA A 44 -12.07 -6.36 0.52
N LEU A 45 -11.99 -6.13 1.84
CA LEU A 45 -10.92 -5.35 2.44
C LEU A 45 -9.54 -5.97 2.21
N GLN A 46 -9.41 -7.30 2.32
CA GLN A 46 -8.17 -8.00 2.02
C GLN A 46 -7.74 -7.75 0.57
N SER A 47 -8.65 -7.88 -0.40
CA SER A 47 -8.36 -7.60 -1.81
C SER A 47 -7.93 -6.14 -2.01
N LEU A 48 -8.59 -5.18 -1.36
CA LEU A 48 -8.24 -3.75 -1.45
C LEU A 48 -6.85 -3.49 -0.88
N ILE A 49 -6.53 -4.03 0.30
CA ILE A 49 -5.22 -3.82 0.93
C ILE A 49 -4.10 -4.41 0.06
N VAL A 50 -4.25 -5.64 -0.43
CA VAL A 50 -3.21 -6.30 -1.22
C VAL A 50 -3.00 -5.61 -2.57
N THR A 51 -4.08 -5.34 -3.30
CA THR A 51 -3.98 -4.74 -4.63
C THR A 51 -3.71 -3.24 -4.59
N GLY A 52 -4.19 -2.53 -3.56
CA GLY A 52 -3.90 -1.12 -3.34
C GLY A 52 -2.47 -0.87 -2.86
N ALA A 53 -1.91 -1.71 -1.98
CA ALA A 53 -0.50 -1.61 -1.60
C ALA A 53 0.42 -1.85 -2.81
N GLY A 54 0.09 -2.85 -3.65
CA GLY A 54 0.76 -3.06 -4.93
C GLY A 54 0.61 -1.89 -5.90
N GLY A 55 -0.56 -1.27 -5.94
CA GLY A 55 -0.81 -0.05 -6.71
C GLY A 55 0.04 1.14 -6.27
N LEU A 56 0.22 1.35 -4.96
CA LEU A 56 1.12 2.39 -4.45
C LEU A 56 2.58 2.11 -4.81
N ALA A 57 3.02 0.86 -4.76
CA ALA A 57 4.34 0.47 -5.26
C ALA A 57 4.46 0.75 -6.77
N LEU A 58 3.43 0.41 -7.55
CA LEU A 58 3.36 0.72 -8.97
C LEU A 58 3.50 2.22 -9.24
N LEU A 59 2.77 3.07 -8.50
CA LEU A 59 2.87 4.53 -8.65
C LEU A 59 4.31 5.02 -8.47
N ALA A 60 4.98 4.57 -7.41
CA ALA A 60 6.38 4.90 -7.17
C ALA A 60 7.27 4.43 -8.34
N GLY A 61 7.06 3.20 -8.82
CA GLY A 61 7.79 2.64 -9.97
C GLY A 61 7.57 3.42 -11.26
N LEU A 62 6.33 3.82 -11.55
CA LEU A 62 5.97 4.63 -12.72
C LEU A 62 6.55 6.05 -12.63
N ILE A 63 6.61 6.65 -11.44
CA ILE A 63 7.25 7.96 -11.25
C ILE A 63 8.75 7.87 -11.54
N LEU A 64 9.44 6.85 -10.99
CA LEU A 64 10.86 6.64 -11.27
C LEU A 64 11.11 6.36 -12.75
N LEU A 65 10.27 5.54 -13.39
CA LEU A 65 10.38 5.25 -14.82
C LEU A 65 10.19 6.53 -15.65
N GLY A 66 9.18 7.35 -15.34
CA GLY A 66 8.94 8.61 -16.05
C GLY A 66 10.05 9.64 -15.84
N GLN A 67 10.69 9.65 -14.66
CA GLN A 67 11.88 10.47 -14.40
C GLN A 67 13.09 9.99 -15.20
N ALA A 68 13.31 8.68 -15.32
CA ALA A 68 14.38 8.11 -16.13
C ALA A 68 14.21 8.43 -17.63
N ALA A 69 12.97 8.39 -18.13
CA ALA A 69 12.64 8.68 -19.52
C ALA A 69 12.52 10.19 -19.83
N GLY A 70 12.43 11.05 -18.81
CA GLY A 70 12.14 12.48 -18.98
C GLY A 70 10.70 12.80 -19.43
N SER A 71 9.81 11.80 -19.46
CA SER A 71 8.42 11.93 -19.88
C SER A 71 7.51 10.91 -19.20
N PHE A 72 6.22 11.23 -19.06
CA PHE A 72 5.18 10.33 -18.56
C PHE A 72 4.32 9.71 -19.68
N GLN A 73 4.72 9.91 -20.95
CA GLN A 73 4.10 9.25 -22.10
C GLN A 73 4.78 7.92 -22.36
N LEU A 74 3.98 6.86 -22.49
CA LEU A 74 4.45 5.51 -22.69
C LEU A 74 5.16 5.35 -24.04
N SER A 75 4.63 5.98 -25.09
CA SER A 75 5.28 6.05 -26.40
C SER A 75 6.73 6.57 -26.33
N VAL A 76 6.98 7.61 -25.54
CA VAL A 76 8.32 8.17 -25.29
C VAL A 76 9.18 7.23 -24.43
N ILE A 77 8.59 6.63 -23.39
CA ILE A 77 9.28 5.67 -22.52
C ILE A 77 9.80 4.46 -23.32
N ILE A 78 9.01 3.94 -24.26
CA ILE A 78 9.41 2.82 -25.11
C ILE A 78 10.54 3.25 -26.07
N SER A 79 10.49 4.46 -26.65
CA SER A 79 11.56 4.92 -27.53
C SER A 79 12.88 5.20 -26.80
N GLU A 80 12.82 5.57 -25.52
CA GLU A 80 13.99 5.91 -24.69
C GLU A 80 14.53 4.73 -23.87
N GLN A 81 14.21 3.48 -24.24
CA GLN A 81 14.61 2.28 -23.50
C GLN A 81 16.12 2.19 -23.21
N ALA A 82 16.97 2.63 -24.15
CA ALA A 82 18.42 2.59 -24.00
C ALA A 82 18.94 3.59 -22.94
N VAL A 83 18.32 4.75 -22.83
CA VAL A 83 18.65 5.76 -21.81
C VAL A 83 18.18 5.28 -20.44
N ILE A 84 16.98 4.71 -20.38
CA ILE A 84 16.38 4.18 -19.15
C ILE A 84 17.22 3.04 -18.58
N ALA A 85 17.73 2.13 -19.41
CA ALA A 85 18.56 1.00 -18.99
C ALA A 85 19.86 1.44 -18.27
N GLN A 86 20.39 2.62 -18.59
CA GLN A 86 21.60 3.18 -17.98
C GLN A 86 21.31 4.01 -16.71
N ALA A 87 20.05 4.32 -16.42
CA ALA A 87 19.68 5.14 -15.29
C ALA A 87 19.91 4.40 -13.95
N PRO A 88 20.46 5.05 -12.91
CA PRO A 88 20.66 4.43 -11.59
C PRO A 88 19.36 3.90 -10.95
N ILE A 89 18.22 4.48 -11.33
CA ILE A 89 16.89 4.14 -10.81
C ILE A 89 16.20 2.98 -11.56
N TYR A 90 16.81 2.44 -12.62
CA TYR A 90 16.24 1.40 -13.49
C TYR A 90 15.76 0.16 -12.73
N HIS A 91 16.62 -0.43 -11.90
CA HIS A 91 16.28 -1.65 -11.16
C HIS A 91 15.20 -1.37 -10.09
N ALA A 92 15.23 -0.19 -9.48
CA ALA A 92 14.22 0.21 -8.50
C ALA A 92 12.84 0.40 -9.14
N SER A 93 12.77 1.08 -10.30
CA SER A 93 11.52 1.24 -11.05
C SER A 93 10.98 -0.12 -11.50
N MET A 94 11.85 -1.00 -12.00
CA MET A 94 11.48 -2.35 -12.44
C MET A 94 10.87 -3.18 -11.31
N VAL A 95 11.52 -3.26 -10.15
CA VAL A 95 11.02 -4.03 -9.00
C VAL A 95 9.67 -3.50 -8.51
N LEU A 96 9.52 -2.18 -8.43
CA LEU A 96 8.27 -1.54 -7.99
C LEU A 96 7.11 -1.76 -8.97
N VAL A 97 7.39 -1.69 -10.28
CA VAL A 97 6.42 -2.02 -11.34
C VAL A 97 6.03 -3.49 -11.27
N MET A 98 7.00 -4.40 -11.15
CA MET A 98 6.74 -5.83 -10.99
C MET A 98 5.89 -6.12 -9.75
N LEU A 99 6.18 -5.50 -8.60
CA LEU A 99 5.35 -5.66 -7.39
C LEU A 99 3.89 -5.26 -7.64
N GLY A 100 3.66 -4.17 -8.35
CA GLY A 100 2.32 -3.77 -8.78
C GLY A 100 1.64 -4.80 -9.68
N ALA A 101 2.34 -5.27 -10.71
CA ALA A 101 1.81 -6.26 -11.63
C ALA A 101 1.53 -7.61 -10.96
N LEU A 102 2.45 -8.12 -10.14
CA LEU A 102 2.37 -9.42 -9.46
C LEU A 102 1.24 -9.47 -8.42
N THR A 103 1.03 -8.37 -7.68
CA THR A 103 -0.10 -8.27 -6.73
C THR A 103 -1.45 -8.33 -7.45
N LYS A 104 -1.62 -7.54 -8.53
CA LYS A 104 -2.88 -7.47 -9.30
C LYS A 104 -3.18 -8.72 -10.12
N SER A 105 -2.15 -9.45 -10.53
CA SER A 105 -2.26 -10.73 -11.24
C SER A 105 -2.21 -11.96 -10.31
N ALA A 106 -2.39 -11.76 -9.00
CA ALA A 106 -2.51 -12.81 -7.99
C ALA A 106 -1.34 -13.82 -8.02
N GLN A 107 -0.12 -13.32 -8.17
CA GLN A 107 1.09 -14.15 -8.13
C GLN A 107 1.51 -14.45 -6.70
N PHE A 108 2.33 -15.46 -6.49
CA PHE A 108 2.91 -15.74 -5.19
C PHE A 108 3.82 -14.59 -4.74
N PRO A 109 3.76 -14.13 -3.47
CA PRO A 109 2.96 -14.65 -2.35
C PRO A 109 1.53 -14.09 -2.25
N PHE A 110 1.13 -13.15 -3.12
CA PHE A 110 -0.14 -12.42 -3.10
C PHE A 110 -1.36 -13.18 -3.63
N HIS A 111 -1.21 -14.41 -4.11
CA HIS A 111 -2.24 -15.21 -4.78
C HIS A 111 -3.58 -15.43 -4.02
N PHE A 112 -3.60 -15.26 -2.70
CA PHE A 112 -4.72 -15.62 -1.81
C PHE A 112 -5.95 -14.71 -1.90
N TRP A 113 -5.79 -13.44 -2.30
CA TRP A 113 -6.93 -12.53 -2.39
C TRP A 113 -7.94 -12.97 -3.46
N LEU A 114 -7.47 -13.63 -4.53
CA LEU A 114 -8.31 -14.02 -5.66
C LEU A 114 -9.31 -15.15 -5.29
N PRO A 115 -8.89 -16.26 -4.65
CA PRO A 115 -9.83 -17.23 -4.07
C PRO A 115 -10.85 -16.59 -3.12
N ASN A 116 -10.42 -15.66 -2.25
CA ASN A 116 -11.33 -15.00 -1.31
C ASN A 116 -12.30 -14.04 -2.00
N ALA A 117 -11.93 -13.48 -3.15
CA ALA A 117 -12.81 -12.67 -3.99
C ALA A 117 -14.00 -13.46 -4.58
N MET A 118 -14.01 -14.81 -4.50
CA MET A 118 -15.15 -15.64 -4.90
C MET A 118 -16.41 -15.47 -4.01
N ALA A 119 -16.33 -14.65 -2.97
CA ALA A 119 -17.50 -14.14 -2.24
C ALA A 119 -18.42 -13.28 -3.14
N ALA A 120 -17.89 -12.72 -4.23
CA ALA A 120 -18.63 -11.93 -5.19
C ALA A 120 -19.73 -12.74 -5.92
N PRO A 121 -20.78 -12.07 -6.45
CA PRO A 121 -21.72 -12.70 -7.37
C PRO A 121 -21.01 -13.33 -8.57
N THR A 122 -21.51 -14.47 -9.05
CA THR A 122 -20.83 -15.23 -10.12
C THR A 122 -20.59 -14.45 -11.42
N PRO A 123 -21.50 -13.56 -11.89
CA PRO A 123 -21.24 -12.73 -13.06
C PRO A 123 -20.03 -11.80 -12.87
N VAL A 124 -19.83 -11.27 -11.66
CA VAL A 124 -18.66 -10.47 -11.30
C VAL A 124 -17.41 -11.35 -11.40
N SER A 125 -17.43 -12.56 -10.84
CA SER A 125 -16.29 -13.47 -10.92
C SER A 125 -15.94 -13.84 -12.37
N ALA A 126 -16.95 -14.10 -13.21
CA ALA A 126 -16.77 -14.37 -14.62
C ALA A 126 -16.07 -13.21 -15.34
N TYR A 127 -16.47 -11.96 -15.07
CA TYR A 127 -15.88 -10.79 -15.71
C TYR A 127 -14.47 -10.46 -15.18
N LEU A 128 -14.31 -10.37 -13.85
CA LEU A 128 -13.05 -9.94 -13.21
C LEU A 128 -11.92 -10.94 -13.40
N HIS A 129 -12.20 -12.24 -13.27
CA HIS A 129 -11.18 -13.29 -13.22
C HIS A 129 -10.97 -14.02 -14.55
N SER A 130 -11.78 -13.71 -15.58
CA SER A 130 -11.59 -14.29 -16.91
C SER A 130 -10.94 -13.33 -17.88
N SER A 131 -11.28 -12.04 -17.90
CA SER A 131 -10.81 -11.13 -18.96
C SER A 131 -10.23 -9.79 -18.49
N THR A 132 -10.54 -9.32 -17.28
CA THR A 132 -10.25 -7.93 -16.91
C THR A 132 -9.21 -7.76 -15.82
N MET A 133 -9.62 -7.60 -14.56
CA MET A 133 -8.77 -7.13 -13.46
C MET A 133 -7.48 -7.95 -13.32
N VAL A 134 -7.61 -9.27 -13.37
CA VAL A 134 -6.47 -10.18 -13.15
C VAL A 134 -5.47 -10.20 -14.31
N LYS A 135 -5.90 -9.73 -15.49
CA LYS A 135 -5.04 -9.57 -16.66
C LYS A 135 -4.37 -8.20 -16.70
N ALA A 136 -4.77 -7.22 -15.88
CA ALA A 136 -4.17 -5.90 -15.87
C ALA A 136 -2.66 -5.95 -15.56
N GLY A 137 -2.24 -6.77 -14.60
CA GLY A 137 -0.82 -6.97 -14.30
C GLY A 137 -0.07 -7.63 -15.45
N ILE A 138 -0.67 -8.60 -16.14
CA ILE A 138 -0.07 -9.27 -17.29
C ILE A 138 0.07 -8.31 -18.47
N PHE A 139 -0.97 -7.51 -18.71
CA PHE A 139 -0.95 -6.44 -19.71
C PHE A 139 0.17 -5.44 -19.44
N LEU A 140 0.30 -4.96 -18.20
CA LEU A 140 1.36 -4.03 -17.82
C LEU A 140 2.77 -4.62 -18.01
N LEU A 141 2.97 -5.90 -17.64
CA LEU A 141 4.26 -6.58 -17.86
C LEU A 141 4.58 -6.72 -19.34
N ALA A 142 3.60 -7.08 -20.17
CA ALA A 142 3.79 -7.16 -21.62
C ALA A 142 4.10 -5.77 -22.21
N LEU A 143 3.39 -4.74 -21.75
CA LEU A 143 3.53 -3.36 -22.21
C LEU A 143 4.91 -2.75 -21.92
N LEU A 144 5.50 -3.09 -20.78
CA LEU A 144 6.82 -2.61 -20.35
C LEU A 144 7.95 -3.62 -20.65
N SER A 145 7.64 -4.73 -21.32
CA SER A 145 8.64 -5.72 -21.74
C SER A 145 9.72 -5.11 -22.64
N PRO A 146 9.43 -4.22 -23.61
CA PRO A 146 10.50 -3.58 -24.40
C PRO A 146 11.56 -2.88 -23.52
N VAL A 147 11.14 -2.31 -22.39
CA VAL A 147 12.03 -1.56 -21.48
C VAL A 147 12.81 -2.46 -20.53
N TYR A 148 12.21 -3.57 -20.07
CA TYR A 148 12.76 -4.37 -18.96
C TYR A 148 13.23 -5.78 -19.32
N SER A 149 12.83 -6.32 -20.48
CA SER A 149 13.01 -7.75 -20.78
C SER A 149 14.46 -8.21 -20.95
N GLU A 150 15.38 -7.30 -21.29
CA GLU A 150 16.81 -7.60 -21.41
C GLU A 150 17.49 -7.82 -20.04
N SER A 151 16.84 -7.46 -18.93
CA SER A 151 17.42 -7.63 -17.60
C SER A 151 17.31 -9.07 -17.10
N ASP A 152 18.41 -9.65 -16.63
CA ASP A 152 18.40 -10.95 -15.94
C ASP A 152 17.42 -10.97 -14.75
N LEU A 153 17.32 -9.86 -14.02
CA LEU A 153 16.41 -9.75 -12.87
C LEU A 153 14.95 -9.88 -13.33
N TRP A 154 14.58 -9.37 -14.50
CA TRP A 154 13.26 -9.56 -15.10
C TRP A 154 13.01 -11.05 -15.41
N PHE A 155 13.92 -11.67 -16.17
CA PHE A 155 13.83 -13.08 -16.56
C PHE A 155 13.67 -14.00 -15.34
N TYR A 156 14.60 -13.92 -14.38
CA TYR A 156 14.58 -14.81 -13.22
C TYR A 156 13.39 -14.55 -12.31
N THR A 157 12.99 -13.28 -12.10
CA THR A 157 11.84 -12.98 -11.24
C THR A 157 10.55 -13.51 -11.84
N LEU A 158 10.26 -13.21 -13.12
CA LEU A 158 8.99 -13.60 -13.73
C LEU A 158 8.90 -15.12 -13.96
N THR A 159 9.97 -15.76 -14.40
CA THR A 159 9.97 -17.22 -14.62
C THR A 159 9.82 -17.99 -13.31
N THR A 160 10.53 -17.60 -12.25
CA THR A 160 10.44 -18.28 -10.94
C THR A 160 9.11 -18.01 -10.25
N VAL A 161 8.67 -16.75 -10.16
CA VAL A 161 7.40 -16.39 -9.51
C VAL A 161 6.22 -16.96 -10.28
N GLY A 162 6.22 -16.85 -11.61
CA GLY A 162 5.16 -17.38 -12.47
C GLY A 162 5.09 -18.91 -12.41
N GLY A 163 6.23 -19.59 -12.55
CA GLY A 163 6.32 -21.05 -12.49
C GLY A 163 5.92 -21.60 -11.12
N PHE A 164 6.40 -20.99 -10.03
CA PHE A 164 6.03 -21.37 -8.68
C PHE A 164 4.55 -21.12 -8.40
N THR A 165 4.00 -19.98 -8.83
CA THR A 165 2.57 -19.68 -8.70
C THR A 165 1.74 -20.74 -9.43
N ALA A 166 2.14 -21.11 -10.65
CA ALA A 166 1.46 -22.12 -11.45
C ALA A 166 1.46 -23.50 -10.77
N LEU A 167 2.61 -23.93 -10.24
CA LEU A 167 2.72 -25.19 -9.51
C LEU A 167 1.92 -25.18 -8.21
N TRP A 168 2.14 -24.16 -7.38
CA TRP A 168 1.52 -24.04 -6.06
C TRP A 168 0.00 -23.99 -6.16
N CYS A 169 -0.53 -23.14 -7.05
CA CYS A 169 -1.98 -23.02 -7.23
C CYS A 169 -2.60 -24.25 -7.88
N ALA A 170 -1.86 -25.02 -8.70
CA ALA A 170 -2.38 -26.27 -9.27
C ALA A 170 -2.63 -27.32 -8.18
N LEU A 171 -1.70 -27.44 -7.22
CA LEU A 171 -1.86 -28.31 -6.05
C LEU A 171 -3.05 -27.87 -5.19
N LEU A 172 -3.17 -26.56 -4.92
CA LEU A 172 -4.30 -26.03 -4.15
C LEU A 172 -5.64 -26.22 -4.86
N ALA A 173 -5.68 -26.10 -6.20
CA ALA A 173 -6.90 -26.22 -6.99
C ALA A 173 -7.52 -27.62 -6.92
N VAL A 174 -6.72 -28.68 -7.00
CA VAL A 174 -7.19 -30.08 -6.96
C VAL A 174 -7.75 -30.46 -5.59
N ARG A 175 -7.33 -29.76 -4.53
CA ARG A 175 -7.83 -29.96 -3.16
C ARG A 175 -9.15 -29.23 -2.87
N GLN A 176 -9.55 -28.27 -3.72
CA GLN A 176 -10.79 -27.54 -3.49
C GLN A 176 -12.03 -28.39 -3.72
N THR A 177 -13.05 -28.20 -2.89
CA THR A 177 -14.36 -28.83 -3.04
C THR A 177 -15.42 -27.87 -3.60
N ASP A 178 -15.22 -26.55 -3.47
CA ASP A 178 -16.10 -25.54 -4.05
C ASP A 178 -15.72 -25.26 -5.51
N LEU A 179 -16.69 -25.36 -6.43
CA LEU A 179 -16.46 -25.17 -7.86
C LEU A 179 -15.91 -23.78 -8.22
N LYS A 180 -16.33 -22.70 -7.55
CA LYS A 180 -15.77 -21.36 -7.79
C LYS A 180 -14.33 -21.26 -7.29
N LEU A 181 -14.01 -21.85 -6.14
CA LEU A 181 -12.63 -21.88 -5.64
C LEU A 181 -11.72 -22.71 -6.54
N MET A 182 -12.18 -23.84 -7.07
CA MET A 182 -11.45 -24.62 -8.09
C MET A 182 -11.14 -23.76 -9.33
N LEU A 183 -12.12 -22.98 -9.79
CA LEU A 183 -11.93 -22.03 -10.89
C LEU A 183 -10.99 -20.89 -10.49
N ALA A 184 -11.08 -20.34 -9.29
CA ALA A 184 -10.21 -19.28 -8.80
C ALA A 184 -8.73 -19.70 -8.81
N TYR A 185 -8.39 -20.83 -8.19
CA TYR A 185 -7.00 -21.31 -8.19
C TYR A 185 -6.52 -21.69 -9.58
N SER A 186 -7.37 -22.29 -10.42
CA SER A 186 -6.98 -22.55 -11.81
C SER A 186 -6.83 -21.28 -12.65
N THR A 187 -7.34 -20.13 -12.20
CA THR A 187 -7.03 -18.82 -12.79
C THR A 187 -5.60 -18.43 -12.41
N ASN A 188 -5.25 -18.48 -11.12
CA ASN A 188 -3.87 -18.21 -10.67
C ASN A 188 -2.85 -19.07 -11.42
N VAL A 189 -3.18 -20.33 -11.70
CA VAL A 189 -2.32 -21.23 -12.49
C VAL A 189 -2.02 -20.67 -13.89
N VAL A 190 -3.06 -20.21 -14.59
CA VAL A 190 -2.93 -19.63 -15.93
C VAL A 190 -2.21 -18.30 -15.89
N LEU A 191 -2.49 -17.45 -14.89
CA LEU A 191 -1.80 -16.17 -14.73
C LEU A 191 -0.31 -16.39 -14.44
N GLY A 192 0.04 -17.39 -13.62
CA GLY A 192 1.43 -17.79 -13.39
C GLY A 192 2.14 -18.28 -14.64
N MET A 193 1.46 -19.10 -15.47
CA MET A 193 2.00 -19.49 -16.78
C MET A 193 2.21 -18.28 -17.70
N LEU A 194 1.28 -17.33 -17.73
CA LEU A 194 1.42 -16.11 -18.53
C LEU A 194 2.60 -15.25 -18.08
N VAL A 195 2.78 -15.07 -16.77
CA VAL A 195 3.94 -14.34 -16.21
C VAL A 195 5.25 -15.05 -16.57
N LEU A 196 5.29 -16.38 -16.47
CA LEU A 196 6.46 -17.17 -16.87
C LEU A 196 6.77 -17.02 -18.37
N LEU A 197 5.75 -17.10 -19.23
CA LEU A 197 5.92 -16.96 -20.69
C LEU A 197 6.42 -15.55 -21.07
N LEU A 198 5.91 -14.50 -20.42
CA LEU A 198 6.43 -13.14 -20.57
C LEU A 198 7.86 -13.00 -20.05
N GLY A 199 8.21 -13.71 -18.98
CA GLY A 199 9.57 -13.79 -18.47
C GLY A 199 10.54 -14.44 -19.45
N ILE A 200 10.10 -15.47 -20.19
CA ILE A 200 10.91 -16.13 -21.23
C ILE A 200 11.12 -15.21 -22.44
N GLY A 201 10.11 -14.44 -22.86
CA GLY A 201 10.24 -13.41 -23.90
C GLY A 201 10.51 -13.88 -25.33
N SER A 202 10.80 -15.18 -25.57
CA SER A 202 10.98 -15.72 -26.94
C SER A 202 9.72 -15.60 -27.81
N GLU A 203 9.89 -15.62 -29.13
CA GLU A 203 8.79 -15.60 -30.11
C GLU A 203 7.69 -16.61 -29.78
N LEU A 204 8.08 -17.87 -29.58
CA LEU A 204 7.16 -18.96 -29.27
C LEU A 204 6.45 -18.77 -27.92
N ALA A 205 7.15 -18.22 -26.93
CA ALA A 205 6.57 -17.95 -25.61
C ALA A 205 5.55 -16.82 -25.67
N LEU A 206 5.84 -15.74 -26.39
CA LEU A 206 4.92 -14.61 -26.55
C LEU A 206 3.69 -15.03 -27.37
N VAL A 207 3.87 -15.73 -28.49
CA VAL A 207 2.74 -16.31 -29.27
C VAL A 207 1.87 -17.20 -28.38
N SER A 208 2.50 -18.07 -27.58
CA SER A 208 1.77 -18.91 -26.61
C SER A 208 0.99 -18.08 -25.58
N ALA A 209 1.58 -17.00 -25.05
CA ALA A 209 0.97 -16.14 -24.06
C ALA A 209 -0.28 -15.43 -24.61
N PHE A 210 -0.21 -14.88 -25.82
CA PHE A 210 -1.37 -14.25 -26.48
C PHE A 210 -2.49 -15.26 -26.76
N LEU A 211 -2.15 -16.44 -27.29
CA LEU A 211 -3.10 -17.54 -27.48
C LEU A 211 -3.75 -17.95 -26.14
N LEU A 212 -2.97 -18.01 -25.05
CA LEU A 212 -3.45 -18.38 -23.72
C LEU A 212 -4.38 -17.32 -23.12
N ILE A 213 -4.05 -16.03 -23.30
CA ILE A 213 -4.89 -14.89 -22.86
C ILE A 213 -6.29 -15.00 -23.46
N ILE A 214 -6.35 -15.24 -24.78
CA ILE A 214 -7.59 -15.38 -25.55
C ILE A 214 -8.33 -16.65 -25.10
N ALA A 215 -7.67 -17.81 -25.14
CA ALA A 215 -8.26 -19.08 -24.74
C ALA A 215 -8.87 -18.98 -23.33
N HIS A 216 -8.10 -18.47 -22.37
CA HIS A 216 -8.52 -18.31 -20.98
C HIS A 216 -9.71 -17.35 -20.84
N ALA A 217 -9.77 -16.25 -21.60
CA ALA A 217 -10.92 -15.35 -21.55
C ALA A 217 -12.23 -16.06 -21.93
N PHE A 218 -12.22 -16.87 -23.00
CA PHE A 218 -13.40 -17.59 -23.48
C PHE A 218 -13.80 -18.75 -22.56
N TYR A 219 -12.91 -19.73 -22.35
CA TYR A 219 -13.29 -20.92 -21.60
C TYR A 219 -13.59 -20.61 -20.14
N LYS A 220 -12.89 -19.63 -19.53
CA LYS A 220 -13.05 -19.35 -18.10
C LYS A 220 -14.34 -18.62 -17.81
N ALA A 221 -14.70 -17.64 -18.64
CA ALA A 221 -15.98 -16.94 -18.52
C ALA A 221 -17.15 -17.92 -18.70
N ALA A 222 -17.07 -18.82 -19.70
CA ALA A 222 -18.05 -19.88 -19.90
C ALA A 222 -18.18 -20.79 -18.66
N LEU A 223 -17.06 -21.27 -18.10
CA LEU A 223 -17.07 -22.14 -16.92
C LEU A 223 -17.63 -21.43 -15.67
N PHE A 224 -17.30 -20.15 -15.43
CA PHE A 224 -17.88 -19.41 -14.30
C PHE A 224 -19.39 -19.25 -14.46
N MET A 225 -19.88 -18.93 -15.65
CA MET A 225 -21.30 -18.81 -15.92
C MET A 225 -22.04 -20.14 -15.73
N VAL A 226 -21.47 -21.26 -16.21
CA VAL A 226 -21.97 -22.61 -15.95
C VAL A 226 -22.04 -22.90 -14.45
N VAL A 227 -20.97 -22.61 -13.69
CA VAL A 227 -20.97 -22.80 -12.23
C VAL A 227 -22.05 -21.93 -11.57
N GLY A 228 -22.32 -20.74 -12.10
CA GLY A 228 -23.44 -19.89 -11.68
C GLY A 228 -24.80 -20.54 -11.92
N ASN A 229 -24.98 -21.20 -13.06
CA ASN A 229 -26.21 -21.96 -13.35
C ASN A 229 -26.37 -23.17 -12.41
N ILE A 230 -25.28 -23.87 -12.10
CA ILE A 230 -25.27 -24.97 -11.12
C ILE A 230 -25.67 -24.46 -9.72
N ASP A 231 -25.07 -23.36 -9.26
CA ASP A 231 -25.36 -22.73 -7.97
C ASP A 231 -26.84 -22.32 -7.88
N LYS A 232 -27.37 -21.68 -8.93
CA LYS A 232 -28.78 -21.27 -9.01
C LYS A 232 -29.74 -22.46 -9.07
N ALA A 233 -29.36 -23.55 -9.73
CA ALA A 233 -30.19 -24.75 -9.87
C ALA A 233 -30.25 -25.57 -8.58
N THR A 234 -29.13 -25.66 -7.84
CA THR A 234 -28.96 -26.64 -6.75
C THR A 234 -28.81 -26.01 -5.37
N GLY A 235 -28.51 -24.71 -5.27
CA GLY A 235 -28.23 -24.00 -4.02
C GLY A 235 -26.90 -24.35 -3.38
N THR A 236 -26.05 -25.15 -4.04
CA THR A 236 -24.71 -25.50 -3.55
C THR A 236 -23.69 -25.53 -4.67
N ARG A 237 -22.43 -25.36 -4.29
CA ARG A 237 -21.26 -25.41 -5.19
C ARG A 237 -20.27 -26.48 -4.77
N ASP A 238 -20.62 -27.30 -3.78
CA ASP A 238 -19.77 -28.37 -3.28
C ASP A 238 -19.81 -29.56 -4.24
N ILE A 239 -18.70 -29.83 -4.91
CA ILE A 239 -18.54 -30.92 -5.88
C ILE A 239 -18.86 -32.31 -5.30
N ARG A 240 -18.84 -32.47 -3.97
CA ARG A 240 -19.17 -33.73 -3.30
C ARG A 240 -20.68 -33.99 -3.26
N LEU A 241 -21.49 -32.93 -3.32
CA LEU A 241 -22.95 -32.98 -3.22
C LEU A 241 -23.65 -32.91 -4.60
N LEU A 242 -22.91 -32.51 -5.63
CA LEU A 242 -23.42 -32.34 -6.99
C LEU A 242 -23.30 -33.63 -7.79
N ARG A 243 -24.43 -34.18 -8.26
CA ARG A 243 -24.49 -35.38 -9.12
C ARG A 243 -25.69 -35.34 -10.05
N GLY A 244 -25.59 -36.00 -11.20
CA GLY A 244 -26.71 -36.23 -12.12
C GLY A 244 -27.35 -34.97 -12.70
N LEU A 245 -26.61 -33.86 -12.84
CA LEU A 245 -27.16 -32.60 -13.36
C LEU A 245 -27.48 -32.60 -14.85
N LYS A 246 -27.03 -33.62 -15.61
CA LYS A 246 -27.30 -33.75 -17.06
C LYS A 246 -28.80 -33.65 -17.39
N SER A 247 -29.69 -34.19 -16.56
CA SER A 247 -31.12 -34.18 -16.86
C SER A 247 -31.78 -32.81 -16.73
N VAL A 248 -31.12 -31.85 -16.09
CA VAL A 248 -31.69 -30.53 -15.75
C VAL A 248 -30.92 -29.39 -16.42
N LEU A 249 -29.62 -29.56 -16.65
CA LEU A 249 -28.70 -28.55 -17.17
C LEU A 249 -27.95 -29.05 -18.42
N VAL A 250 -28.71 -29.43 -19.46
CA VAL A 250 -28.14 -30.02 -20.69
C VAL A 250 -27.30 -29.00 -21.45
N ILE A 251 -27.77 -27.75 -21.57
CA ILE A 251 -27.09 -26.72 -22.35
C ILE A 251 -25.80 -26.30 -21.63
N SER A 252 -25.88 -26.13 -20.30
CA SER A 252 -24.70 -25.85 -19.48
C SER A 252 -23.70 -26.99 -19.51
N LEU A 253 -24.13 -28.26 -19.59
CA LEU A 253 -23.23 -29.40 -19.78
C LEU A 253 -22.46 -29.29 -21.10
N ILE A 254 -23.15 -29.00 -22.21
CA ILE A 254 -22.50 -28.86 -23.53
C ILE A 254 -21.50 -27.70 -23.51
N ALA A 255 -21.91 -26.54 -23.00
CA ALA A 255 -21.02 -25.38 -22.88
C ALA A 255 -19.81 -25.67 -21.97
N ALA A 256 -20.02 -26.34 -20.84
CA ALA A 256 -18.95 -26.77 -19.94
C ALA A 256 -18.00 -27.75 -20.60
N ALA A 257 -18.51 -28.73 -21.35
CA ALA A 257 -17.73 -29.71 -22.08
C ALA A 257 -16.79 -29.03 -23.08
N ILE A 258 -17.33 -28.18 -23.94
CA ILE A 258 -16.55 -27.42 -24.93
C ILE A 258 -15.49 -26.55 -24.24
N ALA A 259 -15.86 -25.82 -23.20
CA ALA A 259 -14.93 -24.98 -22.44
C ALA A 259 -13.83 -25.80 -21.74
N ALA A 260 -14.14 -26.97 -21.19
CA ALA A 260 -13.17 -27.84 -20.53
C ALA A 260 -12.22 -28.54 -21.52
N LEU A 261 -12.70 -28.88 -22.73
CA LEU A 261 -11.85 -29.38 -23.81
C LEU A 261 -10.83 -28.32 -24.22
N SER A 262 -11.27 -27.06 -24.35
CA SER A 262 -10.38 -25.91 -24.57
C SER A 262 -9.38 -25.74 -23.42
N LYS A 263 -9.84 -25.75 -22.17
CA LYS A 263 -8.98 -25.69 -20.97
C LYS A 263 -7.95 -26.81 -20.90
N SER A 264 -8.29 -28.02 -21.36
CA SER A 264 -7.42 -29.21 -21.35
C SER A 264 -6.40 -29.19 -22.51
N GLY A 265 -6.56 -28.27 -23.45
CA GLY A 265 -5.74 -28.16 -24.64
C GLY A 265 -5.88 -29.38 -25.55
N ILE A 266 -7.11 -29.70 -25.95
CA ILE A 266 -7.41 -30.74 -26.94
C ILE A 266 -7.55 -30.09 -28.33
N PRO A 267 -7.06 -30.69 -29.44
CA PRO A 267 -7.32 -30.18 -30.78
C PRO A 267 -8.83 -30.20 -31.12
N PRO A 268 -9.40 -29.23 -31.86
CA PRO A 268 -8.76 -28.07 -32.51
C PRO A 268 -8.87 -26.75 -31.70
N PHE A 269 -8.90 -26.80 -30.36
CA PHE A 269 -9.19 -25.63 -29.52
C PHE A 269 -7.99 -24.67 -29.36
N MET A 270 -8.26 -23.41 -29.04
CA MET A 270 -7.22 -22.39 -28.80
C MET A 270 -6.26 -22.77 -27.67
N GLY A 271 -6.78 -23.41 -26.61
CA GLY A 271 -5.95 -23.89 -25.51
C GLY A 271 -4.97 -25.00 -25.92
N PHE A 272 -5.24 -25.74 -27.00
CA PHE A 272 -4.28 -26.69 -27.57
C PHE A 272 -3.12 -25.96 -28.21
N LEU A 273 -3.40 -24.95 -29.04
CA LEU A 273 -2.37 -24.14 -29.70
C LEU A 273 -1.47 -23.47 -28.67
N SER A 274 -2.05 -22.79 -27.68
CA SER A 274 -1.27 -22.19 -26.61
C SER A 274 -0.33 -23.20 -25.92
N LYS A 275 -0.84 -24.39 -25.57
CA LYS A 275 -0.05 -25.44 -24.91
C LYS A 275 1.08 -25.98 -25.80
N GLU A 276 0.82 -26.19 -27.08
CA GLU A 276 1.81 -26.61 -28.09
C GLU A 276 2.96 -25.62 -28.18
N TYR A 277 2.66 -24.32 -28.35
CA TYR A 277 3.67 -23.27 -28.46
C TYR A 277 4.45 -23.08 -27.14
N MET A 278 3.77 -23.22 -26.00
CA MET A 278 4.44 -23.20 -24.69
C MET A 278 5.45 -24.35 -24.58
N TYR A 279 5.09 -25.57 -24.98
CA TYR A 279 6.04 -26.69 -24.94
C TYR A 279 7.21 -26.50 -25.91
N LYS A 280 6.98 -25.91 -27.08
CA LYS A 280 8.07 -25.54 -28.02
C LYS A 280 9.04 -24.54 -27.37
N ALA A 281 8.51 -23.44 -26.82
CA ALA A 281 9.33 -22.44 -26.15
C ALA A 281 10.13 -23.03 -24.98
N LEU A 282 9.50 -23.89 -24.17
CA LEU A 282 10.16 -24.47 -22.99
C LEU A 282 11.24 -25.51 -23.34
N LEU A 283 11.13 -26.18 -24.49
CA LEU A 283 12.17 -27.09 -24.98
C LEU A 283 13.48 -26.34 -25.30
N GLU A 284 13.39 -25.09 -25.73
CA GLU A 284 14.54 -24.23 -26.04
C GLU A 284 15.15 -23.59 -24.79
N VAL A 285 14.36 -23.43 -23.71
CA VAL A 285 14.80 -22.75 -22.49
C VAL A 285 15.32 -23.72 -21.44
N ASN A 286 14.47 -24.64 -20.95
CA ASN A 286 14.82 -25.49 -19.81
C ASN A 286 13.89 -26.71 -19.65
N THR A 287 14.46 -27.91 -19.73
CA THR A 287 13.72 -29.18 -19.60
C THR A 287 13.08 -29.37 -18.23
N TRP A 288 13.66 -28.88 -17.14
CA TRP A 288 13.05 -28.99 -15.81
C TRP A 288 11.78 -28.14 -15.70
N VAL A 289 11.80 -26.91 -16.21
CA VAL A 289 10.63 -26.04 -16.24
C VAL A 289 9.53 -26.65 -17.11
N LEU A 290 9.90 -27.23 -18.26
CA LEU A 290 9.00 -28.02 -19.12
C LEU A 290 8.31 -29.15 -18.34
N LEU A 291 9.08 -29.98 -17.62
CA LEU A 291 8.53 -31.12 -16.86
C LEU A 291 7.58 -30.66 -15.76
N VAL A 292 7.93 -29.60 -15.04
CA VAL A 292 7.05 -29.01 -14.01
C VAL A 292 5.75 -28.53 -14.65
N LEU A 293 5.82 -27.77 -15.74
CA LEU A 293 4.61 -27.27 -16.41
C LEU A 293 3.79 -28.38 -17.06
N LEU A 294 4.41 -29.46 -17.52
CA LEU A 294 3.71 -30.65 -18.00
C LEU A 294 2.86 -31.27 -16.89
N VAL A 295 3.42 -31.41 -15.68
CA VAL A 295 2.66 -31.89 -14.51
C VAL A 295 1.54 -30.90 -14.13
N VAL A 296 1.82 -29.59 -14.15
CA VAL A 296 0.80 -28.55 -13.88
C VAL A 296 -0.36 -28.63 -14.86
N ASN A 297 -0.08 -28.77 -16.16
CA ASN A 297 -1.12 -28.93 -17.17
C ASN A 297 -1.89 -30.23 -17.02
N ALA A 298 -1.23 -31.34 -16.67
CA ALA A 298 -1.90 -32.60 -16.38
C ALA A 298 -2.86 -32.47 -15.18
N LEU A 299 -2.47 -31.75 -14.12
CA LEU A 299 -3.37 -31.42 -13.01
C LEU A 299 -4.54 -30.55 -13.46
N MET A 300 -4.32 -29.59 -14.36
CA MET A 300 -5.40 -28.76 -14.93
C MET A 300 -6.39 -29.57 -15.78
N VAL A 301 -5.92 -30.58 -16.52
CA VAL A 301 -6.78 -31.54 -17.23
C VAL A 301 -7.61 -32.35 -16.23
N SER A 302 -6.99 -32.86 -15.15
CA SER A 302 -7.70 -33.58 -14.09
C SER A 302 -8.79 -32.73 -13.42
N LEU A 303 -8.50 -31.44 -13.21
CA LEU A 303 -9.46 -30.47 -12.69
C LEU A 303 -10.60 -30.22 -13.67
N ALA A 304 -10.31 -30.05 -14.97
CA ALA A 304 -11.32 -29.88 -16.01
C ALA A 304 -12.27 -31.08 -16.09
N MET A 305 -11.73 -32.30 -16.01
CA MET A 305 -12.51 -33.54 -15.92
C MET A 305 -13.38 -33.56 -14.67
N SER A 306 -12.84 -33.17 -13.51
CA SER A 306 -13.59 -33.12 -12.25
C SER A 306 -14.79 -32.18 -12.32
N LEU A 307 -14.63 -31.01 -12.95
CA LEU A 307 -15.70 -30.01 -13.12
C LEU A 307 -16.89 -30.51 -13.95
N ILE A 308 -16.68 -31.50 -14.83
CA ILE A 308 -17.74 -32.06 -15.70
C ILE A 308 -18.27 -33.38 -15.13
N PHE A 309 -17.39 -34.35 -14.93
CA PHE A 309 -17.80 -35.72 -14.67
C PHE A 309 -18.49 -35.87 -13.33
N LYS A 310 -17.99 -35.22 -12.26
CA LYS A 310 -18.62 -35.32 -10.93
C LYS A 310 -20.02 -34.66 -10.92
N PRO A 311 -20.19 -33.39 -11.31
CA PRO A 311 -21.51 -32.74 -11.22
C PRO A 311 -22.55 -33.30 -12.20
N PHE A 312 -22.17 -33.60 -13.44
CA PHE A 312 -23.15 -33.89 -14.50
C PHE A 312 -23.35 -35.38 -14.79
N LEU A 313 -22.26 -36.16 -14.81
CA LEU A 313 -22.26 -37.53 -15.34
C LEU A 313 -22.26 -38.61 -14.24
N SER A 314 -21.94 -38.25 -12.99
CA SER A 314 -21.97 -39.21 -11.88
C SER A 314 -23.40 -39.61 -11.54
N SER A 315 -23.64 -40.93 -11.43
CA SER A 315 -24.94 -41.50 -11.07
C SER A 315 -25.42 -41.04 -9.70
N LYS A 316 -26.73 -40.79 -9.57
CA LYS A 316 -27.39 -40.60 -8.28
C LYS A 316 -27.31 -41.91 -7.49
N PRO A 317 -26.92 -41.90 -6.20
CA PRO A 317 -26.86 -43.12 -5.40
C PRO A 317 -28.26 -43.71 -5.23
N GLN A 318 -28.36 -45.03 -5.38
CA GLN A 318 -29.62 -45.76 -5.44
C GLN A 318 -30.19 -46.13 -4.06
N ASP A 319 -29.41 -45.98 -2.98
CA ASP A 319 -29.90 -46.18 -1.61
C ASP A 319 -28.98 -45.47 -0.59
N SER A 320 -29.55 -44.95 0.50
CA SER A 320 -28.92 -44.24 1.65
C SER A 320 -28.31 -42.84 1.47
N GLN A 321 -27.76 -42.46 0.30
CA GLN A 321 -27.16 -41.12 0.09
C GLN A 321 -28.09 -40.06 -0.53
N GLU A 322 -29.35 -40.41 -0.86
CA GLU A 322 -30.35 -39.46 -1.38
C GLU A 322 -30.54 -38.22 -0.49
N LYS A 323 -30.38 -38.36 0.84
CA LYS A 323 -30.51 -37.25 1.78
C LYS A 323 -29.38 -36.19 1.68
N ARG A 324 -28.26 -36.48 1.01
CA ARG A 324 -27.12 -35.56 0.88
C ARG A 324 -26.97 -34.94 -0.52
N ALA A 325 -27.58 -35.50 -1.56
CA ALA A 325 -27.48 -34.96 -2.91
C ALA A 325 -28.35 -33.70 -3.07
N ALA A 326 -27.83 -32.67 -3.74
CA ALA A 326 -28.58 -31.44 -3.92
C ALA A 326 -29.74 -31.62 -4.93
N VAL A 327 -30.94 -31.16 -4.55
CA VAL A 327 -32.11 -31.16 -5.44
C VAL A 327 -31.94 -30.06 -6.48
N ALA A 328 -31.97 -30.41 -7.76
CA ALA A 328 -31.77 -29.49 -8.88
C ALA A 328 -33.10 -29.00 -9.47
N LYS A 329 -33.23 -27.69 -9.66
CA LYS A 329 -34.37 -27.04 -10.33
C LYS A 329 -34.03 -26.71 -11.80
N PRO A 330 -35.00 -26.80 -12.73
CA PRO A 330 -34.79 -26.46 -14.14
C PRO A 330 -34.70 -24.94 -14.32
N VAL A 331 -33.49 -24.39 -14.26
CA VAL A 331 -33.23 -22.95 -14.42
C VAL A 331 -32.95 -22.53 -15.86
N GLU A 332 -32.66 -23.47 -16.77
CA GLU A 332 -32.34 -23.20 -18.19
C GLU A 332 -33.55 -22.77 -19.04
N THR A 333 -34.73 -22.58 -18.44
CA THR A 333 -35.89 -22.00 -19.13
C THR A 333 -35.65 -20.56 -19.59
N SER A 334 -34.79 -19.82 -18.88
CA SER A 334 -34.41 -18.47 -19.26
C SER A 334 -33.22 -18.48 -20.23
N PHE A 335 -33.44 -17.96 -21.44
CA PHE A 335 -32.40 -17.82 -22.46
C PHE A 335 -31.19 -17.00 -21.98
N MET A 336 -31.38 -16.05 -21.07
CA MET A 336 -30.32 -15.20 -20.53
C MET A 336 -29.29 -15.99 -19.69
N LEU A 337 -29.63 -17.18 -19.22
CA LEU A 337 -28.74 -18.00 -18.39
C LEU A 337 -27.84 -18.93 -19.21
N TRP A 338 -28.28 -19.38 -20.39
CA TRP A 338 -27.54 -20.35 -21.19
C TRP A 338 -26.93 -19.79 -22.47
N ILE A 339 -27.48 -18.70 -23.05
CA ILE A 339 -26.91 -18.08 -24.25
C ILE A 339 -25.47 -17.57 -24.01
N PRO A 340 -25.18 -16.78 -22.96
CA PRO A 340 -23.82 -16.27 -22.74
C PRO A 340 -22.73 -17.36 -22.60
N PRO A 341 -22.88 -18.40 -21.74
CA PRO A 341 -21.88 -19.46 -21.67
C PRO A 341 -21.78 -20.27 -22.97
N ALA A 342 -22.89 -20.48 -23.69
CA ALA A 342 -22.87 -21.19 -24.97
C ALA A 342 -22.09 -20.41 -26.05
N ILE A 343 -22.30 -19.10 -26.19
CA ILE A 343 -21.56 -18.25 -27.13
C ILE A 343 -20.07 -18.27 -26.82
N LEU A 344 -19.69 -18.14 -25.54
CA LEU A 344 -18.28 -18.14 -25.14
C LEU A 344 -17.63 -19.51 -25.38
N ALA A 345 -18.34 -20.59 -25.10
CA ALA A 345 -17.88 -21.94 -25.38
C ALA A 345 -17.71 -22.18 -26.90
N LEU A 346 -18.70 -21.82 -27.71
CA LEU A 346 -18.62 -21.91 -29.18
C LEU A 346 -17.49 -21.04 -29.75
N GLY A 347 -17.29 -19.83 -29.22
CA GLY A 347 -16.17 -18.97 -29.60
C GLY A 347 -14.80 -19.64 -29.38
N SER A 348 -14.67 -20.48 -28.34
CA SER A 348 -13.42 -21.18 -28.05
C SER A 348 -13.00 -22.24 -29.09
N ILE A 349 -13.95 -22.70 -29.92
CA ILE A 349 -13.69 -23.62 -31.05
C ILE A 349 -13.82 -22.90 -32.41
N ALA A 350 -14.77 -21.98 -32.57
CA ALA A 350 -15.00 -21.29 -33.82
C ALA A 350 -13.83 -20.37 -34.21
N LEU A 351 -13.23 -19.65 -33.26
CA LEU A 351 -12.09 -18.77 -33.52
C LEU A 351 -10.86 -19.52 -34.07
N PRO A 352 -10.34 -20.58 -33.43
CA PRO A 352 -9.18 -21.30 -33.95
C PRO A 352 -9.48 -22.10 -35.23
N VAL A 353 -10.73 -22.50 -35.48
CA VAL A 353 -11.06 -23.29 -36.70
C VAL A 353 -11.34 -22.40 -37.90
N LEU A 354 -12.08 -21.30 -37.74
CA LEU A 354 -12.57 -20.47 -38.85
C LEU A 354 -11.76 -19.19 -39.07
N ALA A 355 -11.15 -18.64 -38.00
CA ALA A 355 -10.58 -17.30 -38.02
C ALA A 355 -9.11 -17.25 -37.57
N LEU A 356 -8.39 -18.38 -37.55
CA LEU A 356 -7.02 -18.42 -37.04
C LEU A 356 -6.05 -17.53 -37.84
N GLY A 357 -6.15 -17.53 -39.18
CA GLY A 357 -5.31 -16.67 -40.02
C GLY A 357 -5.55 -15.18 -39.74
N TRP A 358 -6.83 -14.79 -39.59
CA TRP A 358 -7.20 -13.42 -39.22
C TRP A 358 -6.70 -13.06 -37.82
N LEU A 359 -6.85 -13.98 -36.85
CA LEU A 359 -6.40 -13.79 -35.48
C LEU A 359 -4.88 -13.65 -35.40
N ASN A 360 -4.15 -14.42 -36.20
CA ASN A 360 -2.70 -14.34 -36.26
C ASN A 360 -2.26 -12.97 -36.78
N SER A 361 -2.77 -12.56 -37.94
CA SER A 361 -2.33 -11.33 -38.62
C SER A 361 -2.79 -10.04 -37.93
N ASN A 362 -3.94 -10.03 -37.26
CA ASN A 362 -4.52 -8.80 -36.69
C ASN A 362 -4.39 -8.67 -35.18
N ILE A 363 -4.18 -9.77 -34.45
CA ILE A 363 -4.18 -9.75 -32.98
C ILE A 363 -2.88 -10.32 -32.40
N ILE A 364 -2.51 -11.55 -32.78
CA ILE A 364 -1.34 -12.21 -32.17
C ILE A 364 -0.05 -11.57 -32.66
N ALA A 365 0.15 -11.47 -33.98
CA ALA A 365 1.40 -10.95 -34.53
C ALA A 365 1.66 -9.49 -34.16
N PRO A 366 0.70 -8.55 -34.33
CA PRO A 366 0.89 -7.16 -33.89
C PRO A 366 1.08 -7.05 -32.37
N GLY A 367 0.39 -7.91 -31.60
CA GLY A 367 0.53 -7.94 -30.14
C GLY A 367 1.93 -8.35 -29.71
N VAL A 368 2.48 -9.41 -30.27
CA VAL A 368 3.85 -9.88 -29.97
C VAL A 368 4.89 -8.86 -30.46
N GLN A 369 4.71 -8.25 -31.64
CA GLN A 369 5.60 -7.18 -32.13
C GLN A 369 5.58 -5.93 -31.24
N THR A 370 4.47 -5.64 -30.56
CA THR A 370 4.43 -4.55 -29.57
C THR A 370 5.27 -4.87 -28.33
N VAL A 371 5.36 -6.15 -27.95
CA VAL A 371 6.13 -6.62 -26.79
C VAL A 371 7.62 -6.77 -27.14
N SER A 372 7.92 -7.18 -28.37
CA SER A 372 9.27 -7.36 -28.90
C SER A 372 9.31 -7.01 -30.40
N PRO A 373 9.66 -5.76 -30.76
CA PRO A 373 9.59 -5.23 -32.13
C PRO A 373 10.38 -6.00 -33.17
N ASP A 374 11.49 -6.63 -32.78
CA ASP A 374 12.43 -7.28 -33.70
C ASP A 374 12.01 -8.70 -34.12
N LEU A 375 10.93 -9.25 -33.55
CA LEU A 375 10.49 -10.61 -33.84
C LEU A 375 9.61 -10.68 -35.10
N LEU A 376 10.07 -11.44 -36.09
CA LEU A 376 9.27 -11.86 -37.23
C LEU A 376 8.49 -13.11 -36.86
N ILE A 377 7.16 -13.05 -36.98
CA ILE A 377 6.30 -14.11 -36.48
C ILE A 377 5.82 -14.98 -37.62
N GLY A 378 6.10 -16.28 -37.52
CA GLY A 378 5.62 -17.27 -38.47
C GLY A 378 4.11 -17.48 -38.42
N ASP A 379 3.56 -18.14 -39.45
CA ASP A 379 2.14 -18.49 -39.48
C ASP A 379 1.77 -19.48 -38.37
N VAL A 380 0.80 -19.10 -37.55
CA VAL A 380 0.24 -19.99 -36.53
C VAL A 380 -0.64 -21.05 -37.20
N LYS A 381 -0.13 -22.28 -37.27
CA LYS A 381 -0.86 -23.44 -37.82
C LYS A 381 -1.55 -24.25 -36.74
N LEU A 382 -2.76 -24.73 -37.06
CA LEU A 382 -3.54 -25.68 -36.23
C LEU A 382 -2.82 -27.01 -36.01
N TRP A 383 -2.11 -27.47 -37.04
CA TRP A 383 -1.41 -28.74 -37.06
C TRP A 383 -0.03 -28.55 -37.65
N GLN A 384 1.00 -29.02 -36.93
CA GLN A 384 2.41 -28.86 -37.32
C GLN A 384 3.12 -30.20 -37.54
N GLY A 385 2.34 -31.27 -37.77
CA GLY A 385 2.87 -32.63 -37.89
C GLY A 385 3.12 -33.31 -36.54
N ILE A 386 3.64 -34.53 -36.58
CA ILE A 386 4.01 -35.29 -35.38
C ILE A 386 5.37 -34.77 -34.90
N ASN A 387 5.36 -34.03 -33.80
CA ASN A 387 6.56 -33.45 -33.19
C ASN A 387 6.60 -33.77 -31.67
N LEU A 388 7.72 -33.47 -31.02
CA LEU A 388 7.87 -33.67 -29.58
C LEU A 388 6.81 -32.92 -28.74
N PRO A 389 6.47 -31.64 -29.01
CA PRO A 389 5.37 -30.92 -28.37
C PRO A 389 4.00 -31.64 -28.43
N LEU A 390 3.69 -32.29 -29.55
CA LEU A 390 2.47 -33.06 -29.72
C LEU A 390 2.47 -34.32 -28.83
N ILE A 391 3.61 -35.01 -28.75
CA ILE A 391 3.79 -36.16 -27.86
C ILE A 391 3.62 -35.72 -26.40
N LEU A 392 4.24 -34.61 -26.00
CA LEU A 392 4.09 -34.03 -24.66
C LEU A 392 2.63 -33.61 -24.38
N SER A 393 1.92 -33.09 -25.39
CA SER A 393 0.49 -32.77 -25.29
C SER A 393 -0.37 -34.02 -25.07
N GLY A 394 -0.08 -35.12 -25.78
CA GLY A 394 -0.70 -36.43 -25.56
C GLY A 394 -0.40 -36.99 -24.18
N LEU A 395 0.86 -36.92 -23.74
CA LEU A 395 1.28 -37.32 -22.40
C LEU A 395 0.57 -36.52 -21.30
N THR A 396 0.41 -35.20 -21.51
CA THR A 396 -0.33 -34.32 -20.59
C THR A 396 -1.78 -34.78 -20.41
N LEU A 397 -2.45 -35.16 -21.50
CA LEU A 397 -3.83 -35.67 -21.45
C LEU A 397 -3.88 -37.04 -20.76
N GLY A 398 -2.96 -37.95 -21.07
CA GLY A 398 -2.86 -39.26 -20.44
C GLY A 398 -2.62 -39.17 -18.93
N LEU A 399 -1.65 -38.35 -18.50
CA LEU A 399 -1.38 -38.07 -17.09
C LEU A 399 -2.56 -37.39 -16.41
N GLY A 400 -3.26 -36.48 -17.10
CA GLY A 400 -4.45 -35.83 -16.56
C GLY A 400 -5.59 -36.82 -16.28
N VAL A 401 -5.82 -37.78 -17.18
CA VAL A 401 -6.79 -38.87 -16.96
C VAL A 401 -6.35 -39.77 -15.81
N LEU A 402 -5.06 -40.10 -15.72
CA LEU A 402 -4.51 -40.88 -14.62
C LEU A 402 -4.71 -40.16 -13.28
N PHE A 403 -4.33 -38.89 -13.18
CA PHE A 403 -4.54 -38.07 -11.98
C PHE A 403 -6.01 -37.93 -11.62
N TYR A 404 -6.92 -37.82 -12.59
CA TYR A 404 -8.35 -37.81 -12.31
C TYR A 404 -8.82 -39.13 -11.69
N LYS A 405 -8.40 -40.28 -12.23
CA LYS A 405 -8.74 -41.61 -11.67
C LYS A 405 -8.15 -41.81 -10.26
N LEU A 406 -6.97 -41.26 -10.00
CA LEU A 406 -6.31 -41.32 -8.69
C LEU A 406 -6.86 -40.29 -7.69
N SER A 407 -7.55 -39.24 -8.15
CA SER A 407 -8.02 -38.14 -7.30
C SER A 407 -8.90 -38.59 -6.13
N GLY A 408 -9.73 -39.62 -6.31
CA GLY A 408 -10.55 -40.18 -5.24
C GLY A 408 -9.72 -40.79 -4.11
N ARG A 409 -8.66 -41.54 -4.45
CA ARG A 409 -7.73 -42.11 -3.46
C ARG A 409 -6.87 -41.05 -2.80
N ALA A 410 -6.44 -40.05 -3.57
CA ALA A 410 -5.67 -38.93 -3.04
C ALA A 410 -6.49 -38.13 -2.02
N GLN A 411 -7.77 -37.86 -2.28
CA GLN A 411 -8.66 -37.18 -1.33
C GLN A 411 -8.83 -37.97 -0.03
N THR A 412 -9.06 -39.29 -0.09
CA THR A 412 -9.19 -40.10 1.13
C THR A 412 -7.89 -40.17 1.93
N TRP A 413 -6.74 -40.24 1.24
CA TRP A 413 -5.43 -40.20 1.89
C TRP A 413 -5.21 -38.86 2.59
N TRP A 414 -5.57 -37.76 1.93
CA TRP A 414 -5.44 -36.42 2.47
C TRP A 414 -6.28 -36.18 3.72
N ASP A 415 -7.53 -36.64 3.70
CA ASP A 415 -8.45 -36.51 4.81
C ASP A 415 -8.02 -37.39 6.00
N ARG A 416 -7.38 -38.54 5.74
CA ARG A 416 -6.87 -39.45 6.77
C ARG A 416 -5.60 -38.94 7.44
N ASP A 417 -4.62 -38.51 6.66
CA ASP A 417 -3.28 -38.17 7.17
C ASP A 417 -3.18 -36.68 7.60
N GLY A 418 -4.26 -35.91 7.49
CA GLY A 418 -4.38 -34.56 8.05
C GLY A 418 -3.39 -33.55 7.46
N VAL A 419 -2.88 -33.79 6.24
CA VAL A 419 -1.83 -32.97 5.63
C VAL A 419 -2.32 -31.53 5.40
N THR A 420 -1.89 -30.62 6.28
CA THR A 420 -2.16 -29.18 6.20
C THR A 420 -1.15 -28.49 5.30
N MET A 421 -1.63 -27.84 4.23
CA MET A 421 -0.79 -26.94 3.45
C MET A 421 -0.71 -25.56 4.12
N PRO A 422 0.39 -24.82 3.95
CA PRO A 422 0.48 -23.42 4.36
C PRO A 422 -0.69 -22.61 3.79
N VAL A 423 -1.44 -21.94 4.66
CA VAL A 423 -2.55 -21.07 4.29
C VAL A 423 -2.07 -19.63 4.30
N ALA A 424 -1.94 -19.04 3.10
CA ALA A 424 -1.46 -17.67 2.94
C ALA A 424 -2.32 -16.63 3.68
N ASP A 425 -3.63 -16.87 3.84
CA ASP A 425 -4.50 -16.01 4.65
C ASP A 425 -4.07 -15.91 6.11
N THR A 426 -3.56 -17.00 6.69
CA THR A 426 -3.07 -16.98 8.08
C THR A 426 -1.84 -16.08 8.20
N VAL A 427 -0.95 -16.09 7.20
CA VAL A 427 0.21 -15.21 7.14
C VAL A 427 -0.24 -13.75 7.03
N PHE A 428 -1.19 -13.44 6.15
CA PHE A 428 -1.76 -12.11 6.01
C PHE A 428 -2.37 -11.60 7.32
N HIS A 429 -3.21 -12.40 7.99
CA HIS A 429 -3.84 -12.00 9.24
C HIS A 429 -2.83 -11.80 10.38
N ARG A 430 -1.80 -12.65 10.49
CA ARG A 430 -0.70 -12.47 11.45
C ARG A 430 0.08 -11.19 11.17
N PHE A 431 0.36 -10.89 9.90
CA PHE A 431 1.04 -9.66 9.49
C PHE A 431 0.22 -8.43 9.88
N MET A 432 -1.08 -8.40 9.56
CA MET A 432 -1.99 -7.30 9.94
C MET A 432 -2.09 -7.13 11.47
N ALA A 433 -2.19 -8.24 12.22
CA ALA A 433 -2.21 -8.19 13.68
C ALA A 433 -0.89 -7.64 14.24
N SER A 434 0.24 -7.98 13.63
CA SER A 434 1.57 -7.48 14.01
C SER A 434 1.68 -5.98 13.76
N LEU A 435 1.23 -5.48 12.61
CA LEU A 435 1.20 -4.04 12.31
C LEU A 435 0.37 -3.25 13.33
N VAL A 436 -0.82 -3.74 13.67
CA VAL A 436 -1.66 -3.11 14.70
C VAL A 436 -0.98 -3.19 16.08
N GLY A 437 -0.28 -4.28 16.37
CA GLY A 437 0.53 -4.42 17.59
C GLY A 437 1.64 -3.38 17.69
N VAL A 438 2.39 -3.17 16.60
CA VAL A 438 3.44 -2.14 16.50
C VAL A 438 2.85 -0.75 16.64
N ALA A 439 1.74 -0.46 15.96
CA ALA A 439 1.05 0.83 16.08
C ALA A 439 0.62 1.11 17.53
N LYS A 440 0.01 0.12 18.20
CA LYS A 440 -0.35 0.23 19.63
C LYS A 440 0.87 0.45 20.53
N TRP A 441 1.96 -0.28 20.28
CA TRP A 441 3.22 -0.11 21.01
C TRP A 441 3.78 1.32 20.83
N GLN A 442 3.85 1.82 19.59
CA GLN A 442 4.31 3.17 19.27
C GLN A 442 3.40 4.23 19.92
N THR A 443 2.07 4.07 19.83
CA THR A 443 1.12 4.99 20.48
C THR A 443 1.32 4.99 21.99
N ASN A 444 1.50 3.83 22.63
CA ASN A 444 1.72 3.76 24.08
C ASN A 444 3.06 4.36 24.51
N LEU A 445 4.09 4.28 23.66
CA LEU A 445 5.39 4.90 23.89
C LEU A 445 5.29 6.44 23.82
N LEU A 446 4.67 6.97 22.77
CA LEU A 446 4.61 8.41 22.51
C LEU A 446 3.50 9.11 23.30
N GLN A 447 2.36 8.47 23.53
CA GLN A 447 1.18 9.07 24.16
C GLN A 447 0.99 8.61 25.62
N HIS A 448 1.99 8.82 26.46
CA HIS A 448 1.97 8.43 27.88
C HIS A 448 1.08 9.31 28.79
N LYS A 449 0.21 10.17 28.24
CA LYS A 449 -0.83 11.00 28.90
C LYS A 449 -0.36 11.94 30.03
N LYS A 450 0.94 12.15 30.19
CA LYS A 450 1.54 12.95 31.28
C LYS A 450 2.28 14.15 30.71
N LEU A 451 1.84 15.37 31.02
CA LEU A 451 2.43 16.61 30.52
C LEU A 451 3.95 16.64 30.71
N GLY A 452 4.46 16.26 31.88
CA GLY A 452 5.90 16.31 32.17
C GLY A 452 6.78 15.42 31.29
N GLY A 453 6.22 14.40 30.62
CA GLY A 453 6.98 13.63 29.63
C GLY A 453 7.02 14.33 28.28
N TYR A 454 5.91 14.91 27.83
CA TYR A 454 5.85 15.73 26.61
C TYR A 454 6.77 16.96 26.72
N VAL A 455 6.76 17.63 27.87
CA VAL A 455 7.65 18.76 28.16
C VAL A 455 9.11 18.34 28.04
N LEU A 456 9.48 17.20 28.63
CA LEU A 456 10.84 16.69 28.57
C LEU A 456 11.25 16.33 27.14
N THR A 457 10.38 15.68 26.36
CA THR A 457 10.68 15.35 24.96
C THR A 457 10.80 16.61 24.10
N SER A 458 9.90 17.58 24.26
CA SER A 458 9.94 18.84 23.49
C SER A 458 11.19 19.66 23.80
N PHE A 459 11.51 19.85 25.09
CA PHE A 459 12.75 20.53 25.48
C PHE A 459 13.99 19.72 25.13
N GLY A 460 13.94 18.38 25.15
CA GLY A 460 15.02 17.53 24.68
C GLY A 460 15.31 17.72 23.20
N VAL A 461 14.27 17.77 22.35
CA VAL A 461 14.41 18.08 20.92
C VAL A 461 14.96 19.50 20.72
N LEU A 462 14.44 20.49 21.46
CA LEU A 462 14.96 21.85 21.41
C LEU A 462 16.44 21.92 21.79
N ALA A 463 16.87 21.20 22.83
CA ALA A 463 18.27 21.13 23.24
C ALA A 463 19.15 20.58 22.11
N ILE A 464 18.72 19.49 21.46
CA ILE A 464 19.46 18.88 20.34
C ILE A 464 19.58 19.86 19.17
N LEU A 465 18.48 20.52 18.79
CA LEU A 465 18.48 21.51 17.72
C LEU A 465 19.42 22.68 18.03
N LEU A 466 19.31 23.28 19.22
CA LEU A 466 20.16 24.40 19.62
C LEU A 466 21.65 24.02 19.63
N VAL A 467 21.99 22.84 20.18
CA VAL A 467 23.38 22.35 20.22
C VAL A 467 23.92 22.07 18.82
N SER A 468 23.09 21.56 17.90
CA SER A 468 23.52 21.27 16.52
C SER A 468 23.96 22.51 15.72
N HIS A 469 23.52 23.70 16.14
CA HIS A 469 23.85 24.98 15.51
C HIS A 469 24.99 25.73 16.21
N ILE A 470 25.56 25.20 17.29
CA ILE A 470 26.71 25.81 17.96
C ILE A 470 27.95 25.56 17.10
N SER A 471 28.41 26.58 16.39
CA SER A 471 29.76 26.59 15.83
C SER A 471 30.75 26.94 16.95
N LEU A 472 31.65 26.00 17.27
CA LEU A 472 32.73 26.23 18.24
C LEU A 472 33.87 27.11 17.67
N GLY A 473 33.78 27.51 16.40
CA GLY A 473 34.80 28.33 15.73
C GLY A 473 34.62 29.83 15.98
N ASN A 474 35.67 30.47 16.51
CA ASN A 474 35.85 31.94 16.65
C ASN A 474 34.88 32.67 17.59
N VAL A 475 34.57 32.09 18.75
CA VAL A 475 33.96 32.87 19.83
C VAL A 475 35.04 33.70 20.53
N ASN A 476 35.07 35.01 20.29
CA ASN A 476 35.95 35.94 20.98
C ASN A 476 35.40 36.25 22.39
N TRP A 477 35.78 35.43 23.37
CA TRP A 477 35.39 35.59 24.77
C TRP A 477 36.00 36.82 25.46
N SER A 478 37.05 37.41 24.88
CA SER A 478 37.94 38.34 25.58
C SER A 478 37.52 39.81 25.55
N SER A 479 36.54 40.22 24.73
CA SER A 479 36.23 41.65 24.55
C SER A 479 35.32 42.28 25.62
N GLY A 480 34.56 41.49 26.40
CA GLY A 480 33.57 42.03 27.36
C GLY A 480 33.91 41.88 28.85
N VAL A 481 34.81 40.96 29.22
CA VAL A 481 35.09 40.66 30.64
C VAL A 481 35.96 41.74 31.31
N ALA A 482 36.73 42.51 30.54
CA ALA A 482 37.65 43.52 31.04
C ALA A 482 36.96 44.83 31.51
N GLU A 483 35.69 45.06 31.17
CA GLU A 483 34.96 46.31 31.46
C GLU A 483 33.80 46.15 32.46
N LEU A 484 33.72 45.01 33.16
CA LEU A 484 32.62 44.72 34.10
C LEU A 484 32.63 45.67 35.30
N ARG A 485 31.50 46.33 35.53
CA ARG A 485 31.32 47.22 36.70
C ARG A 485 30.90 46.41 37.92
N TYR A 486 31.32 46.84 39.11
CA TYR A 486 31.02 46.14 40.37
C TYR A 486 29.53 45.85 40.57
N PHE A 487 28.65 46.80 40.22
CA PHE A 487 27.20 46.61 40.38
C PHE A 487 26.61 45.58 39.40
N GLU A 488 27.17 45.40 38.21
CA GLU A 488 26.72 44.39 37.23
C GLU A 488 26.99 42.98 37.76
N ILE A 489 28.16 42.79 38.39
CA ILE A 489 28.55 41.53 39.04
C ILE A 489 27.61 41.21 40.20
N VAL A 490 27.30 42.20 41.05
CA VAL A 490 26.37 42.02 42.18
C VAL A 490 24.98 41.63 41.68
N ILE A 491 24.44 42.31 40.66
CA ILE A 491 23.13 42.01 40.09
C ILE A 491 23.11 40.59 39.51
N ALA A 492 24.12 40.23 38.71
CA ALA A 492 24.24 38.89 38.15
C ALA A 492 24.33 37.80 39.24
N ALA A 493 25.10 38.04 40.30
CA ALA A 493 25.22 37.12 41.43
C ALA A 493 23.87 36.92 42.15
N VAL A 494 23.10 38.00 42.36
CA VAL A 494 21.77 37.92 42.98
C VAL A 494 20.78 37.19 42.06
N MET A 495 20.84 37.40 40.75
CA MET A 495 20.01 36.66 39.77
C MET A 495 20.33 35.16 39.78
N ILE A 496 21.62 34.79 39.78
CA ILE A 496 22.05 33.38 39.86
C ILE A 496 21.61 32.76 41.20
N ALA A 497 21.82 33.46 42.31
CA ALA A 497 21.40 32.99 43.63
C ALA A 497 19.87 32.78 43.70
N SER A 498 19.10 33.71 43.13
CA SER A 498 17.63 33.62 43.05
C SER A 498 17.18 32.46 42.16
N ALA A 499 17.83 32.22 41.03
CA ALA A 499 17.54 31.07 40.17
C ALA A 499 17.86 29.73 40.85
N LEU A 500 19.01 29.62 41.53
CA LEU A 500 19.39 28.43 42.31
C LEU A 500 18.41 28.19 43.47
N LEU A 501 18.02 29.25 44.18
CA LEU A 501 17.03 29.16 45.26
C LEU A 501 15.68 28.69 44.73
N CYS A 502 15.25 29.17 43.56
CA CYS A 502 14.02 28.72 42.90
C CYS A 502 14.04 27.21 42.58
N ILE A 503 15.18 26.69 42.10
CA ILE A 503 15.35 25.27 41.76
C ILE A 503 15.32 24.37 43.02
N VAL A 504 15.93 24.83 44.11
CA VAL A 504 16.03 24.05 45.37
C VAL A 504 14.82 24.28 46.29
N ALA A 505 14.00 25.29 46.02
CA ALA A 505 12.86 25.68 46.84
C ALA A 505 11.92 24.52 47.12
N THR A 506 11.67 24.29 48.40
CA THR A 506 10.75 23.24 48.87
C THR A 506 9.30 23.74 49.04
N SER A 507 9.08 25.07 48.96
CA SER A 507 7.76 25.71 49.11
C SER A 507 7.39 26.60 47.92
N ARG A 508 6.08 26.70 47.60
CA ARG A 508 5.52 27.60 46.55
C ARG A 508 5.98 29.03 46.74
N LEU A 509 5.85 29.50 47.98
CA LEU A 509 6.12 30.89 48.34
C LEU A 509 7.60 31.22 48.14
N LEU A 510 8.50 30.32 48.53
CA LEU A 510 9.93 30.50 48.32
C LEU A 510 10.29 30.50 46.83
N ALA A 511 9.72 29.59 46.04
CA ALA A 511 9.95 29.55 44.59
C ALA A 511 9.45 30.82 43.89
N VAL A 512 8.26 31.30 44.25
CA VAL A 512 7.71 32.53 43.67
C VAL A 512 8.45 33.78 44.15
N ALA A 513 8.81 33.87 45.42
CA ALA A 513 9.64 34.96 45.93
C ALA A 513 11.00 35.01 45.22
N SER A 514 11.61 33.84 44.98
CA SER A 514 12.86 33.72 44.23
C SER A 514 12.69 34.16 42.77
N LEU A 515 11.59 33.77 42.12
CA LEU A 515 11.27 34.22 40.77
C LEU A 515 11.07 35.75 40.71
N GLY A 516 10.35 36.32 41.68
CA GLY A 516 10.21 37.78 41.80
C GLY A 516 11.55 38.48 42.01
N GLY A 517 12.48 37.87 42.78
CA GLY A 517 13.86 38.35 42.90
C GLY A 517 14.58 38.47 41.56
N ILE A 518 14.42 37.48 40.66
CA ILE A 518 14.95 37.54 39.29
C ILE A 518 14.29 38.70 38.52
N GLY A 519 12.97 38.85 38.63
CA GLY A 519 12.21 39.93 37.98
C GLY A 519 12.67 41.33 38.41
N PHE A 520 12.76 41.59 39.72
CA PHE A 520 13.24 42.88 40.25
C PHE A 520 14.69 43.18 39.85
N MET A 521 15.58 42.18 39.86
CA MET A 521 16.95 42.38 39.36
C MET A 521 16.98 42.69 37.86
N THR A 522 16.11 42.04 37.07
CA THR A 522 15.97 42.32 35.63
C THR A 522 15.45 43.74 35.38
N THR A 523 14.52 44.23 36.21
CA THR A 523 14.08 45.65 36.18
C THR A 523 15.26 46.60 36.41
N LEU A 524 16.14 46.29 37.37
CA LEU A 524 17.32 47.10 37.65
C LEU A 524 18.31 47.09 36.47
N VAL A 525 18.49 45.95 35.80
CA VAL A 525 19.27 45.86 34.55
C VAL A 525 18.71 46.81 33.48
N PHE A 526 17.40 46.77 33.22
CA PHE A 526 16.79 47.67 32.22
C PHE A 526 16.92 49.15 32.60
N MET A 527 16.85 49.49 33.89
CA MET A 527 17.06 50.85 34.35
C MET A 527 18.50 51.33 34.13
N LEU A 528 19.49 50.46 34.40
CA LEU A 528 20.91 50.76 34.24
C LEU A 528 21.32 50.95 32.77
N TYR A 529 20.70 50.21 31.85
CA TYR A 529 20.93 50.34 30.41
C TYR A 529 19.94 51.28 29.72
N SER A 530 19.41 52.26 30.45
CA SER A 530 18.59 53.36 29.89
C SER A 530 17.31 52.92 29.17
N ALA A 531 16.68 51.83 29.61
CA ALA A 531 15.36 51.36 29.13
C ALA A 531 14.27 51.59 30.20
N PRO A 532 13.93 52.85 30.55
CA PRO A 532 13.07 53.16 31.70
C PRO A 532 11.63 52.68 31.54
N ASP A 533 11.08 52.65 30.32
CA ASP A 533 9.69 52.24 30.11
C ASP A 533 9.50 50.73 30.26
N VAL A 534 10.46 49.94 29.76
CA VAL A 534 10.50 48.48 29.97
C VAL A 534 10.71 48.16 31.45
N ALA A 535 11.55 48.92 32.15
CA ALA A 535 11.75 48.76 33.58
C ALA A 535 10.47 49.00 34.38
N LYS A 536 9.73 50.09 34.10
CA LYS A 536 8.45 50.41 34.77
C LYS A 536 7.40 49.32 34.52
N THR A 537 7.24 48.87 33.28
CA THR A 537 6.24 47.83 32.95
C THR A 537 6.59 46.51 33.62
N LEU A 538 7.86 46.09 33.59
CA LEU A 538 8.30 44.86 34.26
C LEU A 538 8.07 44.93 35.77
N LEU A 539 8.36 46.08 36.41
CA LEU A 539 8.11 46.27 37.84
C LEU A 539 6.63 46.09 38.20
N LEU A 540 5.73 46.66 37.39
CA LEU A 540 4.29 46.53 37.58
C LEU A 540 3.83 45.08 37.39
N VAL A 541 4.33 44.40 36.35
CA VAL A 541 4.00 43.00 36.06
C VAL A 541 4.47 42.08 37.17
N GLU A 542 5.69 42.25 37.68
CA GLU A 542 6.22 41.47 38.80
C GLU A 542 5.41 41.68 40.07
N THR A 543 5.04 42.93 40.37
CA THR A 543 4.18 43.25 41.52
C THR A 543 2.81 42.58 41.38
N LEU A 544 2.20 42.62 40.20
CA LEU A 544 0.93 41.95 39.92
C LEU A 544 1.05 40.42 40.01
N LEU A 545 2.15 39.83 39.54
CA LEU A 545 2.41 38.40 39.63
C LEU A 545 2.45 37.95 41.09
N VAL A 546 3.15 38.68 41.96
CA VAL A 546 3.20 38.40 43.40
C VAL A 546 1.80 38.46 44.01
N VAL A 547 1.00 39.48 43.67
CA VAL A 547 -0.39 39.59 44.13
C VAL A 547 -1.24 38.41 43.66
N PHE A 548 -1.17 38.05 42.39
CA PHE A 548 -1.94 36.93 41.84
C PHE A 548 -1.54 35.60 42.47
N VAL A 549 -0.25 35.34 42.66
CA VAL A 549 0.20 34.15 43.37
C VAL A 549 -0.34 34.16 44.79
N ALA A 550 -0.23 35.26 45.53
CA ALA A 550 -0.73 35.36 46.90
C ALA A 550 -2.23 35.03 47.01
N LEU A 551 -3.03 35.51 46.05
CA LEU A 551 -4.48 35.21 45.96
C LEU A 551 -4.75 33.74 45.61
N LEU A 552 -3.98 33.16 44.70
CA LEU A 552 -4.13 31.76 44.27
C LEU A 552 -3.64 30.77 45.35
N MET A 553 -2.65 31.15 46.14
CA MET A 553 -2.06 30.33 47.20
C MET A 553 -3.08 29.88 48.24
N ARG A 554 -4.12 30.69 48.50
CA ARG A 554 -5.22 30.34 49.42
C ARG A 554 -6.08 29.16 48.93
N HIS A 555 -6.05 28.85 47.64
CA HIS A 555 -6.92 27.86 46.99
C HIS A 555 -6.17 26.61 46.52
N LEU A 556 -4.85 26.51 46.76
CA LEU A 556 -4.01 25.42 46.26
C LEU A 556 -3.55 24.51 47.41
N PRO A 557 -3.56 23.18 47.25
CA PRO A 557 -3.01 22.27 48.24
C PRO A 557 -1.49 22.49 48.41
N LEU A 558 -1.00 22.31 49.63
CA LEU A 558 0.43 22.42 49.96
C LEU A 558 1.29 21.52 49.04
N PHE A 559 2.41 22.04 48.52
CA PHE A 559 3.25 21.33 47.53
C PHE A 559 3.92 20.04 48.05
N SER A 560 3.92 19.81 49.37
CA SER A 560 4.39 18.54 49.97
C SER A 560 3.59 17.31 49.51
N THR A 561 2.44 17.53 48.87
CA THR A 561 1.57 16.48 48.32
C THR A 561 1.99 15.98 46.93
N VAL A 562 2.93 16.65 46.25
CA VAL A 562 3.38 16.24 44.91
C VAL A 562 4.63 15.34 45.03
N PRO A 563 4.54 14.06 44.64
CA PRO A 563 5.67 13.14 44.75
C PRO A 563 6.84 13.57 43.86
N LYS A 564 8.05 13.58 44.42
CA LYS A 564 9.28 13.93 43.69
C LYS A 564 9.51 12.93 42.55
N HIS A 565 9.96 13.44 41.41
CA HIS A 565 10.40 12.58 40.32
C HIS A 565 11.61 11.70 40.74
N PRO A 566 11.72 10.48 40.18
CA PRO A 566 12.87 9.61 40.40
C PRO A 566 14.19 10.32 40.11
N ARG A 567 15.28 9.94 40.81
CA ARG A 567 16.61 10.56 40.66
C ARG A 567 17.07 10.62 39.20
N ARG A 568 16.91 9.50 38.45
CA ARG A 568 17.24 9.42 37.03
C ARG A 568 16.50 10.45 36.18
N ARG A 569 15.20 10.63 36.42
CA ARG A 569 14.38 11.58 35.67
C ARG A 569 14.79 13.02 35.98
N ARG A 570 15.08 13.33 37.24
CA ARG A 570 15.59 14.66 37.64
C ARG A 570 16.95 14.95 37.02
N ALA A 571 17.85 13.98 36.97
CA ALA A 571 19.13 14.11 36.28
C ALA A 571 18.93 14.41 34.79
N LEU A 572 18.01 13.72 34.12
CA LEU A 572 17.69 13.97 32.71
C LEU A 572 17.12 15.39 32.48
N HIS A 573 16.21 15.86 33.35
CA HIS A 573 15.73 17.24 33.30
C HIS A 573 16.86 18.26 33.48
N ALA A 574 17.77 18.01 34.42
CA ALA A 574 18.92 18.89 34.64
C ALA A 574 19.85 18.92 33.43
N VAL A 575 20.17 17.77 32.85
CA VAL A 575 20.99 17.67 31.63
C VAL A 575 20.38 18.47 30.48
N VAL A 576 19.08 18.28 30.20
CA VAL A 576 18.38 19.04 29.14
C VAL A 576 18.41 20.54 29.42
N ALA A 577 18.13 20.96 30.66
CA ALA A 577 18.15 22.37 31.03
C ALA A 577 19.55 23.00 30.91
N ILE A 578 20.60 22.29 31.32
CA ILE A 578 21.99 22.72 31.20
C ILE A 578 22.37 22.88 29.73
N PHE A 579 22.01 21.92 28.87
CA PHE A 579 22.30 22.02 27.44
C PHE A 579 21.59 23.19 26.78
N ILE A 580 20.31 23.42 27.09
CA ILE A 580 19.58 24.59 26.57
C ILE A 580 20.23 25.88 27.07
N GLY A 581 20.52 25.97 28.37
CA GLY A 581 21.17 27.14 28.96
C GLY A 581 22.51 27.44 28.30
N PHE A 582 23.37 26.42 28.19
CA PHE A 582 24.67 26.52 27.50
C PHE A 582 24.50 26.95 26.04
N ALA A 583 23.58 26.33 25.30
CA ALA A 583 23.38 26.65 23.89
C ALA A 583 22.86 28.07 23.67
N VAL A 584 21.91 28.52 24.51
CA VAL A 584 21.43 29.91 24.49
C VAL A 584 22.55 30.88 24.86
N THR A 585 23.38 30.56 25.85
CA THR A 585 24.56 31.37 26.19
C THR A 585 25.53 31.46 25.01
N MET A 586 25.90 30.34 24.38
CA MET A 586 26.78 30.36 23.21
C MET A 586 26.17 31.19 22.07
N LEU A 587 24.88 31.02 21.80
CA LEU A 587 24.19 31.78 20.77
C LEU A 587 24.23 33.29 21.06
N LEU A 588 23.96 33.70 22.30
CA LEU A 588 24.03 35.10 22.70
C LEU A 588 25.46 35.66 22.59
N VAL A 589 26.49 34.89 22.97
CA VAL A 589 27.89 35.31 22.79
C VAL A 589 28.22 35.49 21.31
N THR A 590 27.78 34.57 20.45
CA THR A 590 27.98 34.69 18.99
C THR A 590 27.27 35.92 18.42
N ILE A 591 26.01 36.18 18.80
CA ILE A 591 25.26 37.35 18.34
C ILE A 591 25.93 38.65 18.80
N THR A 592 26.34 38.73 20.07
CA THR A 592 26.98 39.94 20.64
C THR A 592 28.39 40.18 20.13
N SER A 593 29.05 39.16 19.56
CA SER A 593 30.36 39.32 18.92
C SER A 593 30.30 39.96 17.53
N GLN A 594 29.10 40.09 16.93
CA GLN A 594 28.90 40.76 15.65
C GLN A 594 28.70 42.27 15.86
N PRO A 595 29.15 43.13 14.92
CA PRO A 595 28.90 44.56 15.02
C PRO A 595 27.40 44.85 14.99
N VAL A 596 26.94 45.70 15.91
CA VAL A 596 25.53 46.11 16.00
C VAL A 596 25.19 47.01 14.82
N ASP A 597 24.19 46.63 14.02
CA ASP A 597 23.63 47.49 12.98
C ASP A 597 22.72 48.56 13.60
N THR A 598 23.13 49.82 13.52
CA THR A 598 22.40 50.96 14.09
C THR A 598 21.42 51.61 13.13
N SER A 599 21.28 51.14 11.88
CA SER A 599 20.46 51.76 10.84
C SER A 599 19.02 52.03 11.28
N LEU A 600 18.35 51.01 11.84
CA LEU A 600 16.98 51.13 12.34
C LEU A 600 16.90 52.03 13.59
N SER A 601 17.89 51.94 14.48
CA SER A 601 17.92 52.77 15.69
C SER A 601 18.06 54.25 15.34
N GLN A 602 18.90 54.57 14.34
CA GLN A 602 19.07 55.92 13.81
C GLN A 602 17.80 56.40 13.11
N PHE A 603 17.19 55.58 12.25
CA PHE A 603 15.93 55.90 11.61
C PHE A 603 14.85 56.27 12.63
N PHE A 604 14.64 55.46 13.66
CA PHE A 604 13.64 55.76 14.68
C PHE A 604 14.01 57.00 15.50
N ALA A 605 15.28 57.22 15.82
CA ALA A 605 15.72 58.42 16.54
C ALA A 605 15.45 59.71 15.72
N GLU A 606 15.72 59.68 14.42
CA GLU A 606 15.51 60.81 13.51
C GLU A 606 14.03 61.04 13.20
N GLN A 607 13.23 59.98 13.04
CA GLN A 607 11.83 60.06 12.60
C GLN A 607 10.81 60.13 13.73
N SER A 608 11.18 59.87 15.00
CA SER A 608 10.21 59.85 16.10
C SER A 608 9.51 61.20 16.33
N VAL A 609 10.22 62.31 16.18
CA VAL A 609 9.64 63.66 16.32
C VAL A 609 8.97 64.16 15.03
N PRO A 610 9.61 64.12 13.84
CA PRO A 610 8.99 64.65 12.63
C PRO A 610 7.90 63.75 12.04
N GLY A 611 8.03 62.42 12.16
CA GLY A 611 7.06 61.45 11.63
C GLY A 611 6.05 60.96 12.66
N GLY A 612 6.52 60.63 13.87
CA GLY A 612 5.66 60.08 14.94
C GLY A 612 5.22 61.09 16.01
N HIS A 613 5.56 62.37 15.85
CA HIS A 613 5.17 63.49 16.71
C HIS A 613 5.46 63.31 18.22
N GLY A 614 6.44 62.48 18.59
CA GLY A 614 6.74 62.16 19.98
C GLY A 614 8.23 62.15 20.32
N ARG A 615 8.56 62.61 21.53
CA ARG A 615 9.94 62.61 22.05
C ARG A 615 10.36 61.27 22.68
N ASN A 616 9.39 60.46 23.11
CA ASN A 616 9.66 59.13 23.63
C ASN A 616 9.70 58.13 22.47
N ILE A 617 10.90 57.84 21.99
CA ILE A 617 11.15 56.96 20.85
C ILE A 617 10.50 55.58 21.05
N VAL A 618 10.60 54.98 22.24
CA VAL A 618 10.03 53.66 22.53
C VAL A 618 8.51 53.69 22.41
N ASN A 619 7.86 54.69 23.00
CA ASN A 619 6.41 54.83 22.91
C ASN A 619 5.95 55.07 21.47
N VAL A 620 6.63 55.93 20.72
CA VAL A 620 6.32 56.21 19.31
C VAL A 620 6.47 54.95 18.45
N ILE A 621 7.49 54.11 18.69
CA ILE A 621 7.61 52.82 18.02
C ILE A 621 6.40 51.94 18.30
N LEU A 622 5.96 51.84 19.56
CA LEU A 622 4.86 50.94 19.94
C LEU A 622 3.49 51.40 19.44
N VAL A 623 3.22 52.72 19.40
CA VAL A 623 1.87 53.21 19.08
C VAL A 623 1.70 53.72 17.65
N ASP A 624 2.80 53.94 16.93
CA ASP A 624 2.79 54.49 15.57
C ASP A 624 3.51 53.54 14.59
N PHE A 625 4.85 53.53 14.59
CA PHE A 625 5.63 52.78 13.60
C PHE A 625 5.36 51.26 13.61
N ARG A 626 5.10 50.68 14.79
CA ARG A 626 4.76 49.26 14.98
C ARG A 626 3.46 49.09 15.78
N ALA A 627 2.50 49.99 15.57
CA ALA A 627 1.18 49.98 16.23
C ALA A 627 0.45 48.64 16.13
N PHE A 628 0.67 47.90 15.04
CA PHE A 628 0.02 46.62 14.81
C PHE A 628 0.44 45.52 15.81
N ASP A 629 1.70 45.53 16.25
CA ASP A 629 2.19 44.59 17.27
C ASP A 629 1.50 44.86 18.61
N THR A 630 1.44 46.12 19.02
CA THR A 630 0.75 46.56 20.25
C THR A 630 -0.74 46.25 20.21
N PHE A 631 -1.40 46.45 19.06
CA PHE A 631 -2.79 46.03 18.88
C PHE A 631 -2.96 44.52 19.11
N GLY A 632 -2.07 43.69 18.56
CA GLY A 632 -2.05 42.25 18.79
C GLY A 632 -1.89 41.87 20.26
N GLU A 633 -0.96 42.51 20.98
CA GLU A 633 -0.76 42.30 22.42
C GLU A 633 -2.00 42.66 23.24
N VAL A 634 -2.64 43.81 22.94
CA VAL A 634 -3.88 44.24 23.61
C VAL A 634 -5.01 43.22 23.37
N VAL A 635 -5.14 42.69 22.15
CA VAL A 635 -6.10 41.64 21.84
C VAL A 635 -5.84 40.37 22.66
N VAL A 636 -4.58 39.95 22.82
CA VAL A 636 -4.21 38.78 23.65
C VAL A 636 -4.60 38.97 25.11
N VAL A 637 -4.33 40.16 25.68
CA VAL A 637 -4.70 40.48 27.07
C VAL A 637 -6.22 40.52 27.23
N GLY A 638 -6.93 41.21 26.32
CA GLY A 638 -8.38 41.30 26.32
C GLY A 638 -9.06 39.93 26.20
N TYR A 639 -8.56 39.08 25.31
CA TYR A 639 -9.07 37.72 25.12
C TYR A 639 -8.85 36.83 26.35
N ARG A 640 -7.66 36.89 26.99
CA ARG A 640 -7.43 36.20 28.27
C ARG A 640 -8.40 36.66 29.37
N GLY A 641 -8.66 37.97 29.46
CA GLY A 641 -9.65 38.52 30.37
C GLY A 641 -11.06 37.95 30.14
N ALA A 642 -11.48 37.84 28.88
CA ALA A 642 -12.78 37.31 28.50
C ALA A 642 -12.94 35.81 28.82
N ILE A 643 -11.92 34.98 28.57
CA ILE A 643 -11.94 33.54 28.89
C ILE A 643 -12.04 33.31 30.40
N SER A 644 -11.27 34.06 31.20
CA SER A 644 -11.24 33.92 32.66
C SER A 644 -12.65 34.09 33.25
N ARG A 645 -13.40 35.09 32.75
CA ARG A 645 -14.78 35.38 33.18
C ARG A 645 -15.75 34.23 32.87
N LYS A 646 -15.63 33.58 31.70
CA LYS A 646 -16.49 32.46 31.29
C LYS A 646 -16.23 31.17 32.10
N SER A 647 -14.99 30.90 32.50
CA SER A 647 -14.66 29.73 33.35
C SER A 647 -15.16 29.85 34.79
N SER A 648 -15.29 31.09 35.30
CA SER A 648 -15.84 31.35 36.63
C SER A 648 -17.35 31.11 36.70
N GLN A 649 -18.10 31.36 35.63
CA GLN A 649 -19.54 31.10 35.56
C GLN A 649 -19.87 29.60 35.48
N LEU A 650 -19.03 28.79 34.81
CA LEU A 650 -19.21 27.33 34.70
C LEU A 650 -18.84 26.55 35.97
N LYS A 651 -18.24 27.18 36.98
CA LYS A 651 -17.97 26.55 38.28
C LYS A 651 -19.05 26.80 39.34
N TYR A 652 -20.04 27.65 39.03
CA TYR A 652 -21.15 27.98 39.92
C TYR A 652 -22.54 27.67 39.32
N SER A 653 -22.59 26.93 38.20
CA SER A 653 -23.74 26.14 37.76
C SER A 653 -23.39 24.67 37.83
#